data_AF-A0A523FDS2-F1
#
_entry.id   AF-A0A523FDS2-F1
#
_cell.length_a   1.000
_cell.length_b   1.000
_cell.length_c   1.000
_cell.angle_alpha   90.00
_cell.angle_beta   90.00
_cell.angle_gamma   90.00
#
_symmetry.space_group_name_H-M   'P 1'
#
loop_
_entity.id
_entity.type
_entity.pdbx_description
1 polymer ?
#
loop_
_entity_poly.entity_id
_entity_poly.type
_entity_poly.pdbx_seq_one_letter_code
_entity_poly.pdbx_strand_id
1 'polypeptide(L)'
;MTASLLPINGQAQENPPSLPHIDMNDSETYRSYDGSGNNLLNPDWGFTDIPLLRLLDADYVDGSTPSGADRPSAREISNAVSLQTGDMPSDKGLNALFWAFGQLLAHDITLVPAASPTDYFNIPVSDDDDYFGMVGFLPLARSAYDPATGTNVGNPRQQINTITAFIDASFVYGSDALTANILRRNEGTGRLITGPDNMLPTNGQVGLDSDPNNDFLFVAVDARVNEQLALSAMHTIFMREHNRLAGLISLDNPGMDGDEIFQMSRMIVGAEMQAITYNEFLPILLGEENGLADYAGYSASVDPGISNEFATAAYRLGHTLLQNDFLIIRPDGPVENLALASCFFNPSCMNSEGLEATIFGLAQQDAQVFDMMFVDAVRNNLITDFGITMLVDLSANNIQRGRDHGLPSYQSTVAQLQAMGLITGNNNLPDKLLNAYGTSEVDLIIGGLAETPFGDALVGEVFHALLLDQFGRLRDGDRFWYQQNSLFDDDMILWLDNLTISDLILWNTDLQFLQTYGFFAVDFGLRRAATHNQVITASYLNALTMADVDAYDLYLIGIHIGASDNIPRALDMIHPEWFNAFTETGLVHARSGMNEITRRIGVVFSGTDIVEARRAGNGTAAGSSGSRQPLAFWINGGVEWQNVDPKNGYMGFSSTTSNVWMGVDYLASQTFLIGMMAGVSDTDIDFDNRAGNGDAKSWQISAYAAVETGRWHFMANGGFGDMDVNSTRDIDLDNYSKTAVADYDGSLSYGRALAAYHLSSSGGWQIRPTASLTYIRIKQDAFQESGAGFANLTVMAQSHASLRAAGLVHFSKAFDRANGRVWQPFFQVGIAHEFKDNPREISAALGGADFGFTVLGAVAAQTTAIVGAGVDVQLGQSFWLNLNWRSDIGSHYADHSVQAGVLLQF
;
A
#
# COMPACT_ATOMS: atom_id res chain seq x y z
N MET A 1 32.87 5.33 -10.78
CA MET A 1 32.71 4.86 -12.17
C MET A 1 31.42 5.48 -12.66
N THR A 2 31.45 6.17 -13.78
CA THR A 2 30.33 6.93 -14.35
C THR A 2 29.51 5.99 -15.24
N ALA A 3 28.48 5.36 -14.67
CA ALA A 3 27.39 4.80 -15.46
C ALA A 3 26.66 5.96 -16.13
N SER A 4 26.39 5.86 -17.43
CA SER A 4 25.54 6.80 -18.15
C SER A 4 24.11 6.63 -17.62
N LEU A 5 23.72 7.51 -16.71
CA LEU A 5 22.34 7.62 -16.23
C LEU A 5 21.45 8.01 -17.42
N LEU A 6 20.61 7.07 -17.84
CA LEU A 6 19.41 7.36 -18.63
C LEU A 6 18.54 8.37 -17.83
N PRO A 7 17.85 9.31 -18.49
CA PRO A 7 16.98 10.27 -17.79
C PRO A 7 15.78 9.52 -17.18
N ILE A 8 15.15 10.03 -16.11
CA ILE A 8 13.69 10.01 -15.82
C ILE A 8 13.36 10.15 -14.30
N ASN A 9 12.27 10.88 -14.08
CA ASN A 9 11.56 11.26 -12.84
C ASN A 9 11.04 10.07 -12.01
N GLY A 10 10.64 10.33 -10.76
CA GLY A 10 9.79 9.40 -9.99
C GLY A 10 8.45 9.18 -10.68
N GLN A 11 7.93 7.94 -10.64
CA GLN A 11 6.66 7.58 -11.28
C GLN A 11 5.50 7.89 -10.31
N ALA A 12 4.82 9.01 -10.58
CA ALA A 12 3.56 9.37 -9.94
C ALA A 12 2.41 8.61 -10.60
N GLN A 13 1.29 8.44 -9.91
CA GLN A 13 0.02 8.12 -10.57
C GLN A 13 -0.42 9.31 -11.44
N GLU A 14 0.12 9.44 -12.65
CA GLU A 14 -0.55 10.16 -13.72
C GLU A 14 -1.74 9.32 -14.21
N ASN A 15 -2.73 9.95 -14.86
CA ASN A 15 -3.73 9.16 -15.58
C ASN A 15 -2.96 8.22 -16.53
N PRO A 16 -3.30 6.91 -16.59
CA PRO A 16 -2.63 6.01 -17.50
C PRO A 16 -2.62 6.64 -18.89
N PRO A 17 -1.47 6.69 -19.58
CA PRO A 17 -1.38 7.34 -20.87
C PRO A 17 -2.41 6.72 -21.82
N SER A 18 -2.98 7.56 -22.69
CA SER A 18 -3.76 7.06 -23.82
C SER A 18 -2.88 6.10 -24.63
N LEU A 19 -3.47 5.03 -25.12
CA LEU A 19 -2.76 4.08 -25.96
C LEU A 19 -2.24 4.79 -27.22
N PRO A 20 -0.95 4.64 -27.60
CA PRO A 20 -0.45 5.09 -28.88
C PRO A 20 -1.27 4.50 -30.05
N HIS A 21 -1.15 5.10 -31.23
CA HIS A 21 -1.90 4.68 -32.41
C HIS A 21 -1.51 3.24 -32.82
N ILE A 22 -2.51 2.45 -33.26
CA ILE A 22 -2.34 1.09 -33.79
C ILE A 22 -2.83 1.08 -35.24
N ASP A 23 -2.00 0.61 -36.19
CA ASP A 23 -2.39 0.60 -37.61
C ASP A 23 -3.31 -0.57 -37.94
N MET A 24 -4.62 -0.32 -37.82
CA MET A 24 -5.67 -1.29 -38.07
C MET A 24 -5.89 -1.65 -39.56
N ASN A 25 -5.11 -1.10 -40.49
CA ASN A 25 -5.27 -1.39 -41.92
C ASN A 25 -4.47 -2.60 -42.41
N ASP A 26 -3.57 -3.14 -41.58
CA ASP A 26 -2.79 -4.33 -41.92
C ASP A 26 -3.51 -5.62 -41.52
N SER A 27 -3.43 -6.64 -42.38
CA SER A 27 -4.02 -7.95 -42.15
C SER A 27 -3.02 -8.86 -41.46
N GLU A 28 -2.64 -8.55 -40.22
CA GLU A 28 -1.80 -9.46 -39.43
C GLU A 28 -2.61 -10.64 -38.86
N THR A 29 -1.96 -11.80 -38.86
CA THR A 29 -2.44 -13.01 -38.19
C THR A 29 -2.05 -12.96 -36.73
N TYR A 30 -2.99 -12.84 -35.80
CA TYR A 30 -2.69 -12.97 -34.37
C TYR A 30 -1.96 -14.30 -34.05
N ARG A 31 -1.10 -14.27 -33.02
CA ARG A 31 -0.44 -15.48 -32.50
C ARG A 31 -1.50 -16.52 -32.12
N SER A 32 -1.28 -17.78 -32.47
CA SER A 32 -2.11 -18.87 -31.95
C SER A 32 -1.94 -19.01 -30.42
N TYR A 33 -2.83 -19.73 -29.75
CA TYR A 33 -2.67 -19.97 -28.31
C TYR A 33 -1.57 -20.99 -28.01
N ASP A 34 -1.38 -21.96 -28.89
CA ASP A 34 -0.44 -23.08 -28.72
C ASP A 34 0.96 -22.80 -29.30
N GLY A 35 1.20 -21.59 -29.81
CA GLY A 35 2.45 -21.19 -30.45
C GLY A 35 2.65 -21.67 -31.90
N SER A 36 1.74 -22.48 -32.44
CA SER A 36 1.85 -23.00 -33.81
C SER A 36 1.91 -21.90 -34.87
N GLY A 37 2.67 -22.17 -35.94
CA GLY A 37 2.76 -21.27 -37.09
C GLY A 37 3.51 -19.96 -36.81
N ASN A 38 4.20 -19.86 -35.67
CA ASN A 38 5.18 -18.79 -35.45
C ASN A 38 6.27 -18.84 -36.53
N ASN A 39 7.00 -19.96 -36.61
CA ASN A 39 7.98 -20.17 -37.66
C ASN A 39 7.33 -20.81 -38.90
N LEU A 40 7.39 -20.12 -40.04
CA LEU A 40 6.73 -20.56 -41.28
C LEU A 40 7.42 -21.75 -41.96
N LEU A 41 8.71 -22.00 -41.65
CA LEU A 41 9.48 -23.10 -42.20
C LEU A 41 9.43 -24.34 -41.30
N ASN A 42 9.35 -24.13 -39.99
CA ASN A 42 9.25 -25.16 -38.97
C ASN A 42 8.06 -24.85 -38.04
N PRO A 43 6.81 -25.17 -38.45
CA PRO A 43 5.61 -24.73 -37.74
C PRO A 43 5.47 -25.20 -36.28
N ASP A 44 6.23 -26.24 -35.90
CA ASP A 44 6.20 -26.86 -34.57
C ASP A 44 7.28 -26.27 -33.62
N TRP A 45 8.13 -25.35 -34.08
CA TRP A 45 9.14 -24.73 -33.22
C TRP A 45 8.51 -23.77 -32.20
N GLY A 46 8.80 -24.00 -30.92
CA GLY A 46 8.20 -23.25 -29.81
C GLY A 46 6.73 -23.58 -29.51
N PHE A 47 6.18 -24.59 -30.19
CA PHE A 47 4.84 -25.13 -29.96
C PHE A 47 4.71 -25.79 -28.58
N THR A 48 3.50 -25.90 -28.07
CA THR A 48 3.22 -26.67 -26.84
C THR A 48 3.44 -28.18 -27.02
N ASP A 49 3.62 -28.92 -25.93
CA ASP A 49 3.77 -30.38 -25.91
C ASP A 49 4.94 -30.94 -26.76
N ILE A 50 6.00 -30.15 -26.94
CA ILE A 50 7.22 -30.57 -27.64
C ILE A 50 8.38 -30.83 -26.67
N PRO A 51 9.35 -31.69 -27.05
CA PRO A 51 10.56 -31.89 -26.28
C PRO A 51 11.34 -30.59 -26.05
N LEU A 52 11.86 -30.43 -24.83
CA LEU A 52 12.88 -29.42 -24.54
C LEU A 52 14.12 -29.67 -25.42
N LEU A 53 14.74 -28.59 -25.86
CA LEU A 53 16.02 -28.63 -26.56
C LEU A 53 17.14 -29.06 -25.61
N ARG A 54 18.26 -29.49 -26.18
CA ARG A 54 19.50 -29.82 -25.48
C ARG A 54 20.60 -28.93 -26.03
N LEU A 55 21.13 -28.03 -25.21
CA LEU A 55 22.36 -27.30 -25.55
C LEU A 55 23.60 -28.13 -25.27
N LEU A 56 23.50 -29.03 -24.28
CA LEU A 56 24.59 -29.87 -23.82
C LEU A 56 24.23 -31.35 -24.00
N ASP A 57 25.25 -32.20 -23.98
CA ASP A 57 25.07 -33.65 -24.04
C ASP A 57 24.28 -34.15 -22.81
N ALA A 58 23.29 -35.02 -23.05
CA ALA A 58 22.50 -35.63 -21.98
C ALA A 58 23.34 -36.64 -21.19
N ASP A 59 23.35 -36.49 -19.87
CA ASP A 59 24.04 -37.37 -18.93
C ASP A 59 23.02 -38.37 -18.33
N TYR A 60 22.82 -39.49 -19.01
CA TYR A 60 22.07 -40.62 -18.49
C TYR A 60 22.94 -41.87 -18.54
N VAL A 61 22.79 -42.79 -17.56
CA VAL A 61 23.60 -44.01 -17.50
C VAL A 61 23.41 -44.89 -18.75
N ASP A 62 22.17 -45.03 -19.20
CA ASP A 62 21.77 -45.89 -20.33
C ASP A 62 20.82 -45.19 -21.32
N GLY A 63 20.72 -43.86 -21.23
CA GLY A 63 19.77 -43.03 -21.99
C GLY A 63 18.45 -42.72 -21.27
N SER A 64 18.16 -43.32 -20.10
CA SER A 64 16.95 -42.99 -19.32
C SER A 64 17.11 -43.06 -17.81
N THR A 65 18.05 -43.85 -17.30
CA THR A 65 18.38 -43.95 -15.87
C THR A 65 19.05 -42.65 -15.40
N PRO A 66 18.47 -41.91 -14.42
CA PRO A 66 18.96 -40.62 -13.95
C PRO A 66 20.47 -40.58 -13.65
N SER A 67 21.10 -39.42 -13.86
CA SER A 67 22.54 -39.21 -13.57
C SER A 67 22.84 -39.13 -12.08
N GLY A 68 24.14 -39.17 -11.76
CA GLY A 68 24.63 -38.87 -10.43
C GLY A 68 24.36 -39.96 -9.39
N ALA A 69 24.26 -41.23 -9.80
CA ALA A 69 24.13 -42.37 -8.88
C ALA A 69 25.35 -42.55 -7.94
N ASP A 70 26.49 -41.95 -8.31
CA ASP A 70 27.74 -41.86 -7.55
C ASP A 70 27.89 -40.53 -6.78
N ARG A 71 26.91 -39.62 -6.86
CA ARG A 71 26.86 -38.38 -6.09
C ARG A 71 26.12 -38.61 -4.78
N PRO A 72 26.43 -37.84 -3.72
CA PRO A 72 25.68 -37.87 -2.46
C PRO A 72 24.20 -37.55 -2.65
N SER A 73 23.39 -37.85 -1.63
CA SER A 73 21.97 -37.54 -1.68
C SER A 73 21.76 -36.04 -1.88
N ALA A 74 20.76 -35.65 -2.68
CA ALA A 74 20.41 -34.25 -2.88
C ALA A 74 20.08 -33.53 -1.56
N ARG A 75 19.53 -34.23 -0.56
CA ARG A 75 19.28 -33.67 0.78
C ARG A 75 20.57 -33.44 1.57
N GLU A 76 21.53 -34.36 1.48
CA GLU A 76 22.83 -34.19 2.14
C GLU A 76 23.58 -32.99 1.56
N ILE A 77 23.54 -32.81 0.24
CA ILE A 77 24.12 -31.64 -0.44
C ILE A 77 23.40 -30.37 0.01
N SER A 78 22.06 -30.34 -0.02
CA SER A 78 21.25 -29.21 0.46
C SER A 78 21.64 -28.80 1.89
N ASN A 79 21.78 -29.77 2.80
CA ASN A 79 22.21 -29.50 4.18
C ASN A 79 23.63 -28.94 4.27
N ALA A 80 24.53 -29.39 3.42
CA ALA A 80 25.93 -28.99 3.46
C ALA A 80 26.18 -27.59 2.89
N VAL A 81 25.45 -27.19 1.83
CA VAL A 81 25.76 -25.96 1.08
C VAL A 81 24.63 -24.94 1.01
N SER A 82 23.37 -25.35 1.20
CA SER A 82 22.20 -24.50 0.94
C SER A 82 21.54 -23.91 2.20
N LEU A 83 22.12 -24.12 3.39
CA LEU A 83 21.56 -23.61 4.63
C LEU A 83 21.82 -22.10 4.82
N GLN A 84 20.74 -21.33 4.91
CA GLN A 84 20.75 -19.93 5.32
C GLN A 84 20.39 -19.77 6.80
N THR A 85 21.16 -18.97 7.57
CA THR A 85 20.96 -18.79 9.03
C THR A 85 20.46 -17.40 9.46
N GLY A 86 20.11 -16.55 8.50
CA GLY A 86 19.56 -15.21 8.70
C GLY A 86 19.36 -14.50 7.36
N ASP A 87 18.86 -13.27 7.37
CA ASP A 87 18.71 -12.47 6.15
C ASP A 87 20.06 -12.05 5.59
N MET A 88 20.18 -12.17 4.27
CA MET A 88 21.35 -11.81 3.47
C MET A 88 20.84 -11.05 2.24
N PRO A 89 20.58 -9.73 2.37
CA PRO A 89 20.00 -8.96 1.28
C PRO A 89 20.92 -8.93 0.06
N SER A 90 20.34 -8.78 -1.12
CA SER A 90 21.05 -8.71 -2.40
C SER A 90 22.10 -7.60 -2.42
N ASP A 91 23.34 -7.97 -2.79
CA ASP A 91 24.45 -7.02 -2.97
C ASP A 91 24.20 -5.99 -4.08
N LYS A 92 23.25 -6.28 -4.99
CA LYS A 92 22.80 -5.39 -6.07
C LYS A 92 21.61 -4.49 -5.67
N GLY A 93 21.10 -4.62 -4.45
CA GLY A 93 19.93 -3.86 -3.97
C GLY A 93 18.62 -4.28 -4.64
N LEU A 94 18.50 -5.54 -5.08
CA LEU A 94 17.28 -6.05 -5.71
C LEU A 94 16.16 -6.24 -4.68
N ASN A 95 14.92 -6.05 -5.10
CA ASN A 95 13.73 -6.27 -4.26
C ASN A 95 12.97 -7.56 -4.61
N ALA A 96 11.89 -7.84 -3.88
CA ALA A 96 11.09 -9.05 -4.07
C ALA A 96 10.28 -9.04 -5.38
N LEU A 97 9.98 -7.88 -5.97
CA LEU A 97 9.35 -7.82 -7.30
C LEU A 97 10.23 -8.46 -8.37
N PHE A 98 11.56 -8.37 -8.24
CA PHE A 98 12.48 -8.96 -9.21
C PHE A 98 12.30 -10.48 -9.34
N TRP A 99 12.32 -11.20 -8.22
CA TRP A 99 12.14 -12.66 -8.25
C TRP A 99 10.68 -13.04 -8.58
N ALA A 100 9.69 -12.22 -8.17
CA ALA A 100 8.28 -12.48 -8.46
C ALA A 100 7.98 -12.36 -9.97
N PHE A 101 8.51 -11.32 -10.63
CA PHE A 101 8.44 -11.18 -12.09
C PHE A 101 9.21 -12.31 -12.79
N GLY A 102 10.40 -12.65 -12.32
CA GLY A 102 11.17 -13.78 -12.85
C GLY A 102 10.42 -15.11 -12.79
N GLN A 103 9.69 -15.38 -11.69
CA GLN A 103 8.84 -16.56 -11.55
C GLN A 103 7.65 -16.53 -12.54
N LEU A 104 6.97 -15.39 -12.66
CA LEU A 104 5.87 -15.22 -13.63
C LEU A 104 6.34 -15.47 -15.05
N LEU A 105 7.49 -14.91 -15.43
CA LEU A 105 8.13 -15.14 -16.72
C LEU A 105 8.50 -16.61 -16.93
N ALA A 106 9.04 -17.30 -15.92
CA ALA A 106 9.30 -18.73 -16.02
C ALA A 106 8.02 -19.54 -16.26
N HIS A 107 6.91 -19.12 -15.66
CA HIS A 107 5.61 -19.76 -15.83
C HIS A 107 4.99 -19.51 -17.20
N ASP A 108 5.38 -18.43 -17.88
CA ASP A 108 4.94 -18.13 -19.25
C ASP A 108 5.58 -19.03 -20.30
N ILE A 109 6.87 -19.37 -20.10
CA ILE A 109 7.67 -20.05 -21.13
C ILE A 109 7.94 -21.53 -20.82
N THR A 110 7.76 -21.97 -19.56
CA THR A 110 8.02 -23.35 -19.16
C THR A 110 7.02 -23.98 -18.19
N LEU A 111 6.61 -25.21 -18.51
CA LEU A 111 5.91 -26.13 -17.63
C LEU A 111 6.26 -27.57 -18.01
N VAL A 112 6.89 -28.29 -17.07
CA VAL A 112 7.22 -29.71 -17.23
C VAL A 112 6.47 -30.51 -16.16
N PRO A 113 5.37 -31.20 -16.51
CA PRO A 113 4.58 -31.94 -15.53
C PRO A 113 5.24 -33.26 -15.13
N ALA A 114 4.71 -33.90 -14.09
CA ALA A 114 5.11 -35.26 -13.71
C ALA A 114 4.67 -36.30 -14.75
N ALA A 115 5.44 -37.38 -14.89
CA ALA A 115 5.11 -38.50 -15.76
C ALA A 115 3.82 -39.22 -15.29
N SER A 116 3.04 -39.70 -16.26
CA SER A 116 1.86 -40.54 -16.03
C SER A 116 1.97 -41.85 -16.83
N PRO A 117 1.97 -43.04 -16.19
CA PRO A 117 1.90 -43.26 -14.74
C PRO A 117 3.13 -42.72 -13.99
N THR A 118 2.95 -42.42 -12.71
CA THR A 118 3.99 -41.84 -11.86
C THR A 118 5.21 -42.75 -11.72
N ASP A 119 6.37 -42.23 -12.08
CA ASP A 119 7.69 -42.86 -11.97
C ASP A 119 8.47 -42.14 -10.85
N TYR A 120 8.81 -42.82 -9.76
CA TYR A 120 9.40 -42.20 -8.57
C TYR A 120 10.93 -42.25 -8.58
N PHE A 121 11.56 -41.11 -8.32
CA PHE A 121 12.99 -40.95 -8.13
C PHE A 121 13.29 -40.23 -6.80
N ASN A 122 12.87 -40.89 -5.71
CA ASN A 122 12.91 -40.34 -4.36
C ASN A 122 14.32 -39.90 -3.93
N ILE A 123 14.36 -38.85 -3.10
CA ILE A 123 15.58 -38.31 -2.51
C ILE A 123 15.82 -39.03 -1.18
N PRO A 124 16.90 -39.82 -1.03
CA PRO A 124 17.20 -40.48 0.24
C PRO A 124 17.49 -39.48 1.36
N VAL A 125 17.03 -39.76 2.58
CA VAL A 125 17.28 -38.93 3.77
C VAL A 125 17.92 -39.79 4.85
N SER A 126 18.96 -39.27 5.51
CA SER A 126 19.62 -39.94 6.63
C SER A 126 18.72 -39.94 7.88
N ASP A 127 18.80 -41.01 8.68
CA ASP A 127 18.07 -41.11 9.96
C ASP A 127 18.45 -39.98 10.94
N ASP A 128 19.64 -39.40 10.79
CA ASP A 128 20.16 -38.30 11.61
C ASP A 128 19.76 -36.90 11.09
N ASP A 129 18.95 -36.79 10.02
CA ASP A 129 18.47 -35.50 9.51
C ASP A 129 17.47 -34.85 10.49
N ASP A 130 17.75 -33.61 10.87
CA ASP A 130 16.99 -32.84 11.88
C ASP A 130 15.50 -32.65 11.53
N TYR A 131 15.14 -32.67 10.25
CA TYR A 131 13.79 -32.36 9.77
C TYR A 131 13.07 -33.60 9.23
N PHE A 132 13.77 -34.41 8.43
CA PHE A 132 13.16 -35.45 7.62
C PHE A 132 13.61 -36.87 7.99
N GLY A 133 14.46 -37.04 9.00
CA GLY A 133 15.02 -38.34 9.38
C GLY A 133 13.95 -39.39 9.73
N MET A 134 12.78 -38.96 10.22
CA MET A 134 11.66 -39.86 10.51
C MET A 134 10.99 -40.47 9.28
N VAL A 135 11.14 -39.86 8.10
CA VAL A 135 10.50 -40.31 6.85
C VAL A 135 11.47 -41.09 5.97
N GLY A 136 12.77 -40.84 6.08
CA GLY A 136 13.84 -41.58 5.40
C GLY A 136 13.97 -41.32 3.89
N PHE A 137 13.00 -40.67 3.26
CA PHE A 137 13.12 -40.12 1.90
C PHE A 137 12.11 -38.99 1.65
N LEU A 138 12.41 -38.12 0.67
CA LEU A 138 11.47 -37.17 0.10
C LEU A 138 10.99 -37.69 -1.27
N PRO A 139 9.66 -37.75 -1.53
CA PRO A 139 9.15 -38.24 -2.81
C PRO A 139 9.42 -37.26 -3.94
N LEU A 140 9.85 -37.76 -5.10
CA LEU A 140 9.96 -36.98 -6.33
C LEU A 140 9.42 -37.82 -7.50
N ALA A 141 8.38 -37.32 -8.17
CA ALA A 141 7.92 -37.90 -9.43
C ALA A 141 8.80 -37.39 -10.58
N ARG A 142 9.33 -38.29 -11.40
CA ARG A 142 10.09 -37.98 -12.62
C ARG A 142 9.21 -37.25 -13.62
N SER A 143 9.83 -36.37 -14.41
CA SER A 143 9.15 -35.53 -15.38
C SER A 143 8.57 -36.31 -16.56
N ALA A 144 7.45 -35.83 -17.10
CA ALA A 144 6.90 -36.29 -18.37
C ALA A 144 7.92 -36.11 -19.49
N TYR A 145 7.89 -37.02 -20.45
CA TYR A 145 8.88 -37.11 -21.52
C TYR A 145 8.23 -37.67 -22.78
N ASP A 146 8.85 -37.42 -23.94
CA ASP A 146 8.41 -37.99 -25.21
C ASP A 146 8.56 -39.51 -25.20
N PRO A 147 7.47 -40.29 -25.33
CA PRO A 147 7.50 -41.75 -25.33
C PRO A 147 8.37 -42.36 -26.44
N ALA A 148 8.70 -41.62 -27.50
CA ALA A 148 9.62 -42.04 -28.56
C ALA A 148 11.11 -41.94 -28.16
N THR A 149 11.42 -41.35 -27.01
CA THR A 149 12.77 -41.09 -26.50
C THR A 149 13.10 -41.96 -25.28
N GLY A 150 14.33 -41.87 -24.76
CA GLY A 150 14.76 -42.64 -23.59
C GLY A 150 15.00 -44.12 -23.88
N THR A 151 15.39 -44.45 -25.11
CA THR A 151 15.55 -45.84 -25.58
C THR A 151 16.98 -46.35 -25.48
N ASN A 152 17.98 -45.46 -25.60
CA ASN A 152 19.40 -45.74 -25.46
C ASN A 152 20.18 -44.40 -25.41
N VAL A 153 21.50 -44.45 -25.23
CA VAL A 153 22.38 -43.26 -25.18
C VAL A 153 22.29 -42.37 -26.43
N GLY A 154 22.04 -42.94 -27.62
CA GLY A 154 21.87 -42.18 -28.87
C GLY A 154 20.47 -41.58 -29.08
N ASN A 155 19.50 -41.93 -28.22
CA ASN A 155 18.17 -41.35 -28.17
C ASN A 155 17.73 -41.24 -26.69
N PRO A 156 18.38 -40.34 -25.93
CA PRO A 156 18.16 -40.20 -24.49
C PRO A 156 16.77 -39.65 -24.20
N ARG A 157 16.31 -39.78 -22.96
CA ARG A 157 14.99 -39.29 -22.53
C ARG A 157 14.91 -37.77 -22.70
N GLN A 158 13.86 -37.29 -23.36
CA GLN A 158 13.61 -35.86 -23.56
C GLN A 158 12.31 -35.43 -22.89
N GLN A 159 12.42 -34.55 -21.91
CA GLN A 159 11.28 -33.98 -21.20
C GLN A 159 10.50 -33.04 -22.12
N ILE A 160 9.20 -32.94 -21.90
CA ILE A 160 8.29 -32.13 -22.72
C ILE A 160 7.96 -30.83 -22.00
N ASN A 161 7.98 -29.72 -22.74
CA ASN A 161 7.34 -28.48 -22.32
C ASN A 161 5.87 -28.53 -22.74
N THR A 162 4.93 -28.39 -21.81
CA THR A 162 3.49 -28.49 -22.10
C THR A 162 2.80 -27.14 -22.24
N ILE A 163 3.59 -26.08 -22.42
CA ILE A 163 3.12 -24.74 -22.77
C ILE A 163 3.99 -24.17 -23.88
N THR A 164 3.59 -23.04 -24.46
CA THR A 164 4.36 -22.37 -25.51
C THR A 164 5.75 -21.95 -24.99
N ALA A 165 6.74 -21.87 -25.88
CA ALA A 165 8.07 -21.39 -25.51
C ALA A 165 8.16 -19.86 -25.47
N PHE A 166 7.19 -19.15 -26.03
CA PHE A 166 7.28 -17.72 -26.31
C PHE A 166 6.94 -16.88 -25.08
N ILE A 167 7.52 -15.68 -25.01
CA ILE A 167 7.06 -14.67 -24.05
C ILE A 167 5.84 -14.01 -24.68
N ASP A 168 4.67 -14.55 -24.35
CA ASP A 168 3.39 -14.21 -24.99
C ASP A 168 2.21 -14.10 -24.01
N ALA A 169 2.51 -14.05 -22.72
CA ALA A 169 1.53 -13.97 -21.63
C ALA A 169 0.53 -15.15 -21.64
N SER A 170 0.96 -16.33 -22.07
CA SER A 170 0.24 -17.60 -21.91
C SER A 170 -0.17 -17.89 -20.47
N PHE A 171 0.50 -17.34 -19.45
CA PHE A 171 0.02 -17.46 -18.06
C PHE A 171 -1.34 -16.75 -17.81
N VAL A 172 -1.67 -15.74 -18.63
CA VAL A 172 -2.98 -15.05 -18.65
C VAL A 172 -3.96 -15.74 -19.60
N TYR A 173 -3.48 -16.09 -20.80
CA TYR A 173 -4.34 -16.46 -21.93
C TYR A 173 -4.40 -17.96 -22.23
N GLY A 174 -3.50 -18.74 -21.66
CA GLY A 174 -3.37 -20.16 -21.92
C GLY A 174 -2.62 -20.55 -23.17
N SER A 175 -2.24 -21.82 -23.19
CA SER A 175 -1.60 -22.49 -24.33
C SER A 175 -2.59 -23.21 -25.25
N ASP A 176 -3.90 -23.04 -25.05
CA ASP A 176 -4.93 -23.59 -25.92
C ASP A 176 -6.20 -22.72 -25.95
N ALA A 177 -6.93 -22.78 -27.07
CA ALA A 177 -8.08 -21.92 -27.31
C ALA A 177 -9.29 -22.22 -26.40
N LEU A 178 -9.44 -23.46 -25.91
CA LEU A 178 -10.55 -23.80 -25.03
C LEU A 178 -10.34 -23.13 -23.68
N THR A 179 -9.15 -23.27 -23.11
CA THR A 179 -8.80 -22.67 -21.82
C THR A 179 -8.80 -21.15 -21.87
N ALA A 180 -8.30 -20.56 -22.97
CA ALA A 180 -8.40 -19.12 -23.20
C ALA A 180 -9.85 -18.62 -23.15
N ASN A 181 -10.77 -19.31 -23.83
CA ASN A 181 -12.16 -18.88 -23.94
C ASN A 181 -12.95 -18.98 -22.62
N ILE A 182 -12.52 -19.85 -21.71
CA ILE A 182 -13.17 -20.10 -20.43
C ILE A 182 -13.10 -18.88 -19.50
N LEU A 183 -12.02 -18.10 -19.55
CA LEU A 183 -11.83 -16.91 -18.71
C LEU A 183 -12.24 -15.59 -19.38
N ARG A 184 -12.85 -15.65 -20.57
CA ARG A 184 -13.39 -14.48 -21.27
C ARG A 184 -14.82 -14.19 -20.78
N ARG A 185 -15.17 -12.92 -20.60
CA ARG A 185 -16.56 -12.53 -20.24
C ARG A 185 -17.55 -12.80 -21.38
N ASN A 186 -17.07 -12.77 -22.63
CA ASN A 186 -17.87 -13.01 -23.84
C ASN A 186 -19.15 -12.14 -23.92
N GLU A 187 -19.07 -10.91 -23.42
CA GLU A 187 -20.16 -9.92 -23.41
C GLU A 187 -20.00 -8.83 -24.49
N GLY A 188 -19.07 -9.02 -25.43
CA GLY A 188 -18.76 -8.05 -26.50
C GLY A 188 -17.76 -6.95 -26.11
N THR A 189 -17.25 -6.95 -24.88
CA THR A 189 -16.27 -5.96 -24.38
C THR A 189 -14.82 -6.38 -24.58
N GLY A 190 -14.56 -7.61 -25.00
CA GLY A 190 -13.22 -8.19 -25.08
C GLY A 190 -12.55 -8.47 -23.74
N ARG A 191 -13.24 -8.26 -22.60
CA ARG A 191 -12.67 -8.37 -21.25
C ARG A 191 -12.58 -9.81 -20.71
N LEU A 192 -11.65 -10.01 -19.77
CA LEU A 192 -11.52 -11.19 -18.91
C LEU A 192 -12.47 -11.12 -17.70
N ILE A 193 -12.83 -12.30 -17.18
CA ILE A 193 -13.65 -12.43 -15.97
C ILE A 193 -12.83 -11.96 -14.76
N THR A 194 -13.48 -11.25 -13.84
CA THR A 194 -12.89 -10.76 -12.59
C THR A 194 -13.70 -11.26 -11.41
N GLY A 195 -13.04 -11.49 -10.28
CA GLY A 195 -13.66 -11.70 -8.98
C GLY A 195 -14.13 -10.40 -8.32
N PRO A 196 -14.48 -10.43 -7.01
CA PRO A 196 -14.76 -9.24 -6.22
C PRO A 196 -13.52 -8.35 -6.16
N ASP A 197 -13.71 -7.05 -5.95
CA ASP A 197 -12.62 -6.06 -5.82
C ASP A 197 -11.61 -6.08 -6.99
N ASN A 198 -12.09 -6.46 -8.17
CA ASN A 198 -11.28 -6.56 -9.40
C ASN A 198 -10.08 -7.51 -9.26
N MET A 199 -10.20 -8.53 -8.41
CA MET A 199 -9.23 -9.63 -8.27
C MET A 199 -9.44 -10.70 -9.34
N LEU A 200 -8.56 -11.71 -9.38
CA LEU A 200 -8.81 -12.93 -10.16
C LEU A 200 -10.13 -13.61 -9.72
N PRO A 201 -10.86 -14.27 -10.63
CA PRO A 201 -12.05 -15.02 -10.27
C PRO A 201 -11.69 -16.24 -9.40
N THR A 202 -12.63 -16.74 -8.60
CA THR A 202 -12.43 -17.97 -7.80
C THR A 202 -13.21 -19.17 -8.36
N ASN A 203 -12.84 -20.40 -7.97
CA ASN A 203 -13.52 -21.65 -8.39
C ASN A 203 -15.04 -21.56 -8.25
N GLY A 204 -15.54 -21.08 -7.11
CA GLY A 204 -16.98 -20.95 -6.85
C GLY A 204 -17.70 -19.96 -7.77
N GLN A 205 -16.97 -19.06 -8.43
CA GLN A 205 -17.53 -18.04 -9.32
C GLN A 205 -17.59 -18.51 -10.78
N VAL A 206 -16.54 -19.17 -11.25
CA VAL A 206 -16.43 -19.62 -12.65
C VAL A 206 -16.88 -21.07 -12.86
N GLY A 207 -17.05 -21.84 -11.78
CA GLY A 207 -17.48 -23.25 -11.86
C GLY A 207 -16.44 -24.15 -12.54
N LEU A 208 -15.17 -23.76 -12.47
CA LEU A 208 -14.02 -24.49 -12.99
C LEU A 208 -13.28 -25.11 -11.82
N ASP A 209 -13.09 -26.42 -11.87
CA ASP A 209 -12.41 -27.17 -10.82
C ASP A 209 -10.89 -27.10 -11.01
N SER A 210 -10.22 -26.15 -10.36
CA SER A 210 -8.82 -26.37 -9.96
C SER A 210 -8.75 -27.33 -8.76
N ASP A 211 -9.75 -27.28 -7.87
CA ASP A 211 -10.12 -28.33 -6.90
C ASP A 211 -11.62 -28.21 -6.56
N PRO A 212 -12.43 -29.26 -6.78
CA PRO A 212 -13.87 -29.27 -6.47
C PRO A 212 -14.25 -29.03 -5.02
N ASN A 213 -13.29 -29.04 -4.11
CA ASN A 213 -13.54 -28.92 -2.68
C ASN A 213 -13.15 -27.55 -2.09
N ASN A 214 -12.62 -26.62 -2.91
CA ASN A 214 -12.20 -25.30 -2.44
C ASN A 214 -12.67 -24.17 -3.37
N ASP A 215 -13.81 -23.57 -3.03
CA ASP A 215 -14.44 -22.47 -3.76
C ASP A 215 -13.63 -21.16 -3.78
N PHE A 216 -12.60 -21.05 -2.93
CA PHE A 216 -11.85 -19.81 -2.69
C PHE A 216 -10.54 -19.69 -3.46
N LEU A 217 -10.08 -20.76 -4.14
CA LEU A 217 -8.88 -20.69 -4.97
C LEU A 217 -9.09 -19.78 -6.17
N PHE A 218 -8.09 -18.95 -6.46
CA PHE A 218 -8.09 -18.15 -7.66
C PHE A 218 -7.98 -19.04 -8.89
N VAL A 219 -8.63 -18.63 -9.96
CA VAL A 219 -8.59 -19.27 -11.26
C VAL A 219 -7.89 -18.35 -12.23
N ALA A 220 -6.75 -18.81 -12.73
CA ALA A 220 -6.08 -18.31 -13.91
C ALA A 220 -5.85 -19.50 -14.85
N VAL A 221 -5.36 -19.24 -16.07
CA VAL A 221 -5.03 -20.34 -16.97
C VAL A 221 -3.80 -21.11 -16.49
N ASP A 222 -2.81 -20.41 -15.92
CA ASP A 222 -1.72 -21.08 -15.23
C ASP A 222 -2.23 -21.74 -13.94
N ALA A 223 -2.09 -23.07 -13.88
CA ALA A 223 -2.55 -23.86 -12.74
C ALA A 223 -1.77 -23.57 -11.44
N ARG A 224 -0.61 -22.90 -11.52
CA ARG A 224 0.26 -22.60 -10.39
C ARG A 224 -0.04 -21.22 -9.79
N VAL A 225 -1.05 -20.48 -10.26
CA VAL A 225 -1.38 -19.13 -9.79
C VAL A 225 -1.50 -19.00 -8.26
N ASN A 226 -2.00 -20.05 -7.59
CA ASN A 226 -2.17 -20.07 -6.13
C ASN A 226 -0.90 -20.51 -5.39
N GLU A 227 0.20 -20.81 -6.07
CA GLU A 227 1.42 -21.34 -5.45
C GLU A 227 1.87 -20.45 -4.31
N GLN A 228 1.89 -19.13 -4.48
CA GLN A 228 2.16 -18.17 -3.40
C GLN A 228 1.58 -16.78 -3.69
N LEU A 229 1.58 -15.92 -2.67
CA LEU A 229 0.92 -14.62 -2.65
C LEU A 229 1.37 -13.65 -3.76
N ALA A 230 2.66 -13.44 -3.95
CA ALA A 230 3.24 -12.59 -4.98
C ALA A 230 2.91 -13.05 -6.40
N LEU A 231 2.87 -14.37 -6.66
CA LEU A 231 2.49 -14.90 -7.97
C LEU A 231 1.02 -14.56 -8.27
N SER A 232 0.11 -14.82 -7.33
CA SER A 232 -1.31 -14.41 -7.44
C SER A 232 -1.46 -12.90 -7.66
N ALA A 233 -0.63 -12.08 -7.00
CA ALA A 233 -0.63 -10.64 -7.16
C ALA A 233 -0.27 -10.22 -8.59
N MET A 234 0.81 -10.78 -9.13
CA MET A 234 1.28 -10.50 -10.49
C MET A 234 0.28 -10.97 -11.55
N HIS A 235 -0.31 -12.16 -11.39
CA HIS A 235 -1.40 -12.61 -12.26
C HIS A 235 -2.59 -11.64 -12.26
N THR A 236 -2.94 -11.10 -11.09
CA THR A 236 -4.03 -10.11 -10.97
C THR A 236 -3.69 -8.83 -11.72
N ILE A 237 -2.47 -8.31 -11.58
CA ILE A 237 -2.03 -7.10 -12.28
C ILE A 237 -2.15 -7.25 -13.81
N PHE A 238 -1.63 -8.34 -14.38
CA PHE A 238 -1.68 -8.54 -15.84
C PHE A 238 -3.10 -8.79 -16.37
N MET A 239 -3.98 -9.40 -15.56
CA MET A 239 -5.40 -9.53 -15.88
C MET A 239 -6.12 -8.17 -15.83
N ARG A 240 -5.78 -7.30 -14.87
CA ARG A 240 -6.27 -5.92 -14.82
C ARG A 240 -5.80 -5.12 -16.03
N GLU A 241 -4.55 -5.29 -16.44
CA GLU A 241 -3.96 -4.60 -17.59
C GLU A 241 -4.69 -4.95 -18.89
N HIS A 242 -4.95 -6.23 -19.13
CA HIS A 242 -5.80 -6.66 -20.24
C HIS A 242 -7.15 -5.93 -20.25
N ASN A 243 -7.83 -5.86 -19.10
CA ASN A 243 -9.15 -5.22 -18.99
C ASN A 243 -9.10 -3.70 -19.15
N ARG A 244 -7.99 -3.06 -18.74
CA ARG A 244 -7.69 -1.65 -18.95
C ARG A 244 -7.56 -1.36 -20.45
N LEU A 245 -6.69 -2.11 -21.14
CA LEU A 245 -6.46 -2.02 -22.58
C LEU A 245 -7.74 -2.29 -23.38
N ALA A 246 -8.50 -3.33 -23.04
CA ALA A 246 -9.78 -3.61 -23.69
C ALA A 246 -10.75 -2.43 -23.57
N GLY A 247 -10.74 -1.73 -22.44
CA GLY A 247 -11.50 -0.49 -22.23
C GLY A 247 -11.04 0.65 -23.15
N LEU A 248 -9.74 0.90 -23.24
CA LEU A 248 -9.15 1.95 -24.08
C LEU A 248 -9.41 1.67 -25.58
N ILE A 249 -9.13 0.45 -26.04
CA ILE A 249 -9.31 0.04 -27.43
C ILE A 249 -10.78 0.18 -27.83
N SER A 250 -11.71 -0.24 -26.98
CA SER A 250 -13.16 -0.11 -27.24
C SER A 250 -13.61 1.35 -27.37
N LEU A 251 -13.02 2.27 -26.59
CA LEU A 251 -13.33 3.70 -26.66
C LEU A 251 -12.80 4.34 -27.94
N ASP A 252 -11.57 4.00 -28.33
CA ASP A 252 -10.93 4.57 -29.52
C ASP A 252 -11.41 3.94 -30.82
N ASN A 253 -11.93 2.70 -30.76
CA ASN A 253 -12.41 1.94 -31.91
C ASN A 253 -13.84 1.38 -31.73
N PRO A 254 -14.89 2.23 -31.74
CA PRO A 254 -16.27 1.81 -31.46
C PRO A 254 -16.88 0.79 -32.44
N GLY A 255 -16.20 0.51 -33.57
CA GLY A 255 -16.63 -0.43 -34.59
C GLY A 255 -16.11 -1.86 -34.41
N MET A 256 -15.15 -2.08 -33.50
CA MET A 256 -14.58 -3.41 -33.25
C MET A 256 -15.53 -4.29 -32.45
N ASP A 257 -15.51 -5.59 -32.74
CA ASP A 257 -16.18 -6.57 -31.91
C ASP A 257 -15.32 -7.04 -30.72
N GLY A 258 -15.94 -7.82 -29.82
CA GLY A 258 -15.26 -8.29 -28.61
C GLY A 258 -14.13 -9.30 -28.86
N ASP A 259 -14.09 -9.97 -30.02
CA ASP A 259 -12.98 -10.87 -30.37
C ASP A 259 -11.78 -10.06 -30.86
N GLU A 260 -12.01 -9.03 -31.67
CA GLU A 260 -10.99 -8.08 -32.13
C GLU A 260 -10.34 -7.34 -30.95
N ILE A 261 -11.17 -6.80 -30.04
CA ILE A 261 -10.68 -6.10 -28.83
C ILE A 261 -9.84 -7.03 -27.96
N PHE A 262 -10.28 -8.27 -27.77
CA PHE A 262 -9.57 -9.26 -26.95
C PHE A 262 -8.20 -9.60 -27.54
N GLN A 263 -8.12 -9.89 -28.85
CA GLN A 263 -6.84 -10.23 -29.49
C GLN A 263 -5.86 -9.07 -29.49
N MET A 264 -6.35 -7.84 -29.70
CA MET A 264 -5.53 -6.63 -29.63
C MET A 264 -4.97 -6.44 -28.21
N SER A 265 -5.82 -6.54 -27.19
CA SER A 265 -5.40 -6.45 -25.79
C SER A 265 -4.38 -7.54 -25.43
N ARG A 266 -4.60 -8.78 -25.87
CA ARG A 266 -3.66 -9.91 -25.69
C ARG A 266 -2.30 -9.64 -26.31
N MET A 267 -2.28 -9.11 -27.53
CA MET A 267 -1.04 -8.80 -28.24
C MET A 267 -0.23 -7.72 -27.54
N ILE A 268 -0.89 -6.65 -27.07
CA ILE A 268 -0.22 -5.56 -26.34
C ILE A 268 0.33 -6.07 -25.00
N VAL A 269 -0.45 -6.84 -24.23
CA VAL A 269 0.04 -7.42 -22.96
C VAL A 269 1.27 -8.32 -23.17
N GLY A 270 1.29 -9.12 -24.25
CA GLY A 270 2.47 -9.90 -24.62
C GLY A 270 3.68 -9.00 -24.94
N ALA A 271 3.46 -7.90 -25.65
CA ALA A 271 4.49 -6.92 -25.97
C ALA A 271 5.02 -6.16 -24.73
N GLU A 272 4.15 -5.80 -23.79
CA GLU A 272 4.52 -5.20 -22.51
C GLU A 272 5.41 -6.14 -21.69
N MET A 273 5.06 -7.43 -21.63
CA MET A 273 5.85 -8.45 -20.96
C MET A 273 7.22 -8.64 -21.63
N GLN A 274 7.27 -8.65 -22.97
CA GLN A 274 8.52 -8.69 -23.72
C GLN A 274 9.39 -7.45 -23.42
N ALA A 275 8.83 -6.24 -23.50
CA ALA A 275 9.55 -5.01 -23.26
C ALA A 275 10.14 -4.95 -21.84
N ILE A 276 9.35 -5.20 -20.80
CA ILE A 276 9.83 -5.22 -19.40
C ILE A 276 10.92 -6.29 -19.22
N THR A 277 10.75 -7.46 -19.84
CA THR A 277 11.75 -8.54 -19.76
C THR A 277 13.09 -8.08 -20.33
N TYR A 278 13.13 -7.54 -21.55
CA TYR A 278 14.39 -7.28 -22.25
C TYR A 278 15.01 -5.91 -21.90
N ASN A 279 14.21 -4.93 -21.52
CA ASN A 279 14.67 -3.57 -21.26
C ASN A 279 14.93 -3.30 -19.77
N GLU A 280 14.26 -4.03 -18.85
CA GLU A 280 14.41 -3.81 -17.41
C GLU A 280 14.98 -5.05 -16.67
N PHE A 281 14.44 -6.24 -16.92
CA PHE A 281 14.83 -7.45 -16.16
C PHE A 281 16.16 -8.07 -16.61
N LEU A 282 16.36 -8.29 -17.91
CA LEU A 282 17.56 -8.94 -18.44
C LEU A 282 18.86 -8.13 -18.26
N PRO A 283 18.89 -6.79 -18.35
CA PRO A 283 20.10 -6.02 -18.05
C PRO A 283 20.61 -6.25 -16.62
N ILE A 284 19.72 -6.50 -15.65
CA ILE A 284 20.09 -6.86 -14.27
C ILE A 284 20.70 -8.27 -14.23
N LEU A 285 20.10 -9.21 -14.94
CA LEU A 285 20.46 -10.62 -14.91
C LEU A 285 21.77 -10.91 -15.65
N LEU A 286 21.91 -10.38 -16.87
CA LEU A 286 23.03 -10.62 -17.78
C LEU A 286 24.12 -9.53 -17.72
N GLY A 287 23.82 -8.37 -17.14
CA GLY A 287 24.71 -7.21 -17.19
C GLY A 287 24.61 -6.45 -18.51
N GLU A 288 25.09 -5.22 -18.53
CA GLU A 288 25.10 -4.37 -19.72
C GLU A 288 26.33 -4.65 -20.62
N GLU A 289 27.47 -5.04 -20.03
CA GLU A 289 28.72 -5.22 -20.78
C GLU A 289 28.70 -6.46 -21.68
N ASN A 290 28.11 -7.56 -21.17
CA ASN A 290 28.08 -8.86 -21.85
C ASN A 290 26.64 -9.35 -22.14
N GLY A 291 25.67 -8.45 -22.11
CA GLY A 291 24.26 -8.75 -22.36
C GLY A 291 23.93 -9.07 -23.82
N LEU A 292 22.62 -9.11 -24.12
CA LEU A 292 22.14 -9.34 -25.48
C LEU A 292 22.56 -8.21 -26.43
N ALA A 293 23.01 -8.56 -27.63
CA ALA A 293 23.25 -7.59 -28.68
C ALA A 293 21.95 -6.92 -29.13
N ASP A 294 22.07 -5.71 -29.72
CA ASP A 294 20.95 -5.00 -30.36
C ASP A 294 20.15 -5.93 -31.29
N TYR A 295 18.84 -5.78 -31.27
CA TYR A 295 17.97 -6.62 -32.06
C TYR A 295 18.21 -6.43 -33.57
N ALA A 296 18.59 -7.51 -34.25
CA ALA A 296 18.90 -7.51 -35.68
C ALA A 296 17.72 -7.94 -36.57
N GLY A 297 16.57 -8.25 -35.96
CA GLY A 297 15.37 -8.71 -36.63
C GLY A 297 15.12 -10.22 -36.55
N TYR A 298 13.88 -10.62 -36.86
CA TYR A 298 13.45 -12.02 -36.80
C TYR A 298 14.25 -12.91 -37.75
N SER A 299 14.67 -14.07 -37.25
CA SER A 299 15.45 -15.06 -37.98
C SER A 299 14.71 -16.41 -37.99
N ALA A 300 14.15 -16.77 -39.16
CA ALA A 300 13.46 -18.05 -39.34
C ALA A 300 14.35 -19.30 -39.20
N SER A 301 15.67 -19.13 -39.08
CA SER A 301 16.62 -20.23 -38.83
C SER A 301 16.91 -20.46 -37.33
N VAL A 302 16.40 -19.62 -36.45
CA VAL A 302 16.57 -19.73 -35.00
C VAL A 302 15.40 -20.52 -34.42
N ASP A 303 15.71 -21.55 -33.63
CA ASP A 303 14.71 -22.34 -32.89
C ASP A 303 14.51 -21.71 -31.50
N PRO A 304 13.32 -21.14 -31.18
CA PRO A 304 13.03 -20.51 -29.90
C PRO A 304 12.77 -21.53 -28.77
N GLY A 305 12.73 -22.85 -29.05
CA GLY A 305 12.39 -23.87 -28.07
C GLY A 305 13.20 -23.77 -26.77
N ILE A 306 12.58 -24.14 -25.63
CA ILE A 306 13.28 -24.04 -24.35
C ILE A 306 14.30 -25.16 -24.19
N SER A 307 15.51 -24.82 -23.76
CA SER A 307 16.55 -25.80 -23.43
C SER A 307 16.35 -26.41 -22.04
N ASN A 308 16.76 -27.67 -21.91
CA ASN A 308 16.65 -28.42 -20.66
C ASN A 308 17.52 -27.81 -19.55
N GLU A 309 18.72 -27.35 -19.93
CA GLU A 309 19.67 -26.69 -19.04
C GLU A 309 19.11 -25.36 -18.49
N PHE A 310 18.42 -24.59 -19.33
CA PHE A 310 17.73 -23.37 -18.91
C PHE A 310 16.59 -23.68 -17.94
N ALA A 311 15.63 -24.52 -18.34
CA ALA A 311 14.41 -24.78 -17.57
C ALA A 311 14.67 -25.48 -16.23
N THR A 312 15.73 -26.29 -16.17
CA THR A 312 15.96 -27.22 -15.06
C THR A 312 17.09 -26.78 -14.13
N ALA A 313 17.98 -25.88 -14.58
CA ALA A 313 19.06 -25.35 -13.75
C ALA A 313 19.13 -23.82 -13.78
N ALA A 314 19.47 -23.20 -14.92
CA ALA A 314 19.86 -21.79 -14.95
C ALA A 314 18.71 -20.85 -14.54
N TYR A 315 17.48 -21.11 -14.99
CA TYR A 315 16.32 -20.26 -14.69
C TYR A 315 15.59 -20.64 -13.39
N ARG A 316 16.24 -21.44 -12.54
CA ARG A 316 15.81 -21.69 -11.15
C ARG A 316 16.46 -20.74 -10.13
N LEU A 317 17.19 -19.73 -10.62
CA LEU A 317 17.89 -18.74 -9.82
C LEU A 317 16.97 -17.97 -8.85
N GLY A 318 15.70 -17.77 -9.21
CA GLY A 318 14.75 -17.05 -8.34
C GLY A 318 14.57 -17.71 -6.97
N HIS A 319 14.79 -19.02 -6.86
CA HIS A 319 14.59 -19.74 -5.60
C HIS A 319 15.58 -19.39 -4.48
N THR A 320 16.78 -18.87 -4.81
CA THR A 320 17.73 -18.38 -3.79
C THR A 320 17.41 -16.95 -3.33
N LEU A 321 16.63 -16.19 -4.12
CA LEU A 321 16.29 -14.79 -3.85
C LEU A 321 15.11 -14.62 -2.87
N LEU A 322 14.41 -15.71 -2.53
CA LEU A 322 13.20 -15.74 -1.70
C LEU A 322 13.48 -15.42 -0.24
N GLN A 323 12.53 -14.75 0.41
CA GLN A 323 12.56 -14.43 1.85
C GLN A 323 11.71 -15.42 2.67
N ASN A 324 11.92 -15.47 3.99
CA ASN A 324 11.06 -16.29 4.87
C ASN A 324 9.64 -15.73 5.04
N ASP A 325 9.48 -14.42 4.86
CA ASP A 325 8.26 -13.68 5.08
C ASP A 325 8.03 -12.71 3.91
N PHE A 326 6.79 -12.43 3.59
CA PHE A 326 6.38 -11.28 2.78
C PHE A 326 6.25 -10.05 3.67
N LEU A 327 6.84 -8.95 3.25
CA LEU A 327 6.52 -7.63 3.81
C LEU A 327 5.14 -7.21 3.28
N ILE A 328 4.22 -6.83 4.17
CA ILE A 328 2.90 -6.29 3.81
C ILE A 328 2.83 -4.84 4.27
N ILE A 329 2.57 -3.93 3.34
CA ILE A 329 2.52 -2.49 3.62
C ILE A 329 1.17 -1.94 3.22
N ARG A 330 0.27 -1.76 4.20
CA ARG A 330 -1.08 -1.23 3.93
C ARG A 330 -1.08 0.30 3.84
N PRO A 331 -1.81 0.90 2.88
CA PRO A 331 -2.01 2.35 2.79
C PRO A 331 -2.70 3.01 3.99
N ASP A 332 -3.20 2.25 4.97
CA ASP A 332 -3.85 2.75 6.19
C ASP A 332 -3.47 1.95 7.46
N GLY A 333 -2.54 0.99 7.34
CA GLY A 333 -2.24 -0.01 8.37
C GLY A 333 -0.76 -0.12 8.74
N PRO A 334 -0.42 -0.96 9.74
CA PRO A 334 0.97 -1.22 10.11
C PRO A 334 1.72 -1.99 9.02
N VAL A 335 3.04 -1.88 9.02
CA VAL A 335 3.92 -2.78 8.28
C VAL A 335 3.98 -4.10 9.02
N GLU A 336 3.66 -5.19 8.33
CA GLU A 336 3.59 -6.53 8.90
C GLU A 336 4.43 -7.51 8.09
N ASN A 337 4.85 -8.60 8.73
CA ASN A 337 5.50 -9.72 8.08
C ASN A 337 4.55 -10.90 8.05
N LEU A 338 4.36 -11.48 6.87
CA LEU A 338 3.50 -12.63 6.64
C LEU A 338 4.35 -13.81 6.15
N ALA A 339 4.45 -14.87 6.93
CA ALA A 339 5.31 -16.00 6.61
C ALA A 339 4.99 -16.61 5.23
N LEU A 340 5.99 -16.68 4.35
CA LEU A 340 5.88 -17.28 3.00
C LEU A 340 5.28 -18.69 3.09
N ALA A 341 5.79 -19.48 4.04
CA ALA A 341 5.35 -20.85 4.32
C ALA A 341 3.83 -20.98 4.55
N SER A 342 3.19 -19.95 5.10
CA SER A 342 1.76 -19.95 5.42
C SER A 342 0.86 -19.56 4.25
N CYS A 343 1.45 -19.00 3.19
CA CYS A 343 0.73 -18.53 2.01
C CYS A 343 0.87 -19.43 0.79
N PHE A 344 1.58 -20.56 0.90
CA PHE A 344 1.58 -21.56 -0.17
C PHE A 344 0.17 -22.14 -0.36
N PHE A 345 -0.36 -22.08 -1.58
CA PHE A 345 -1.69 -22.61 -1.94
C PHE A 345 -2.84 -22.09 -1.06
N ASN A 346 -2.67 -20.89 -0.49
CA ASN A 346 -3.59 -20.30 0.47
C ASN A 346 -4.09 -18.92 0.02
N PRO A 347 -5.19 -18.85 -0.75
CA PRO A 347 -5.73 -17.60 -1.29
C PRO A 347 -6.28 -16.67 -0.20
N SER A 348 -6.46 -17.16 1.04
CA SER A 348 -6.91 -16.31 2.15
C SER A 348 -5.90 -15.22 2.51
N CYS A 349 -4.60 -15.45 2.28
CA CYS A 349 -3.57 -14.41 2.43
C CYS A 349 -3.88 -13.21 1.54
N MET A 350 -4.15 -13.41 0.24
CA MET A 350 -4.47 -12.30 -0.66
C MET A 350 -5.77 -11.60 -0.27
N ASN A 351 -6.79 -12.37 0.12
CA ASN A 351 -8.08 -11.83 0.52
C ASN A 351 -8.01 -11.01 1.82
N SER A 352 -7.06 -11.28 2.71
CA SER A 352 -6.87 -10.53 3.97
C SER A 352 -5.95 -9.33 3.82
N GLU A 353 -4.88 -9.47 3.03
CA GLU A 353 -3.86 -8.43 2.90
C GLU A 353 -4.21 -7.42 1.79
N GLY A 354 -4.83 -7.88 0.70
CA GLY A 354 -5.12 -7.07 -0.49
C GLY A 354 -3.94 -6.99 -1.47
N LEU A 355 -4.27 -6.65 -2.73
CA LEU A 355 -3.29 -6.58 -3.82
C LEU A 355 -2.28 -5.45 -3.61
N GLU A 356 -2.77 -4.25 -3.33
CA GLU A 356 -1.97 -3.03 -3.23
C GLU A 356 -0.94 -3.15 -2.10
N ALA A 357 -1.34 -3.67 -0.94
CA ALA A 357 -0.44 -3.84 0.20
C ALA A 357 0.63 -4.90 -0.03
N THR A 358 0.26 -5.97 -0.75
CA THR A 358 1.19 -7.03 -1.16
C THR A 358 2.23 -6.50 -2.14
N ILE A 359 1.79 -5.89 -3.25
CA ILE A 359 2.67 -5.41 -4.31
C ILE A 359 3.58 -4.30 -3.81
N PHE A 360 3.04 -3.39 -3.00
CA PHE A 360 3.85 -2.34 -2.39
C PHE A 360 4.90 -2.92 -1.45
N GLY A 361 4.55 -3.93 -0.65
CA GLY A 361 5.50 -4.65 0.18
C GLY A 361 6.61 -5.34 -0.63
N LEU A 362 6.28 -6.01 -1.73
CA LEU A 362 7.27 -6.64 -2.62
C LEU A 362 8.23 -5.62 -3.24
N ALA A 363 7.72 -4.44 -3.59
CA ALA A 363 8.52 -3.36 -4.15
C ALA A 363 9.56 -2.82 -3.15
N GLN A 364 9.27 -2.93 -1.84
CA GLN A 364 10.11 -2.36 -0.78
C GLN A 364 11.00 -3.40 -0.07
N GLN A 365 10.68 -4.68 -0.19
CA GLN A 365 11.40 -5.75 0.48
C GLN A 365 12.63 -6.18 -0.31
N ASP A 366 13.82 -6.19 0.29
CA ASP A 366 15.03 -6.73 -0.35
C ASP A 366 14.85 -8.21 -0.70
N ALA A 367 15.21 -8.59 -1.93
CA ALA A 367 15.53 -9.96 -2.27
C ALA A 367 16.74 -10.44 -1.46
N GLN A 368 16.81 -11.74 -1.22
CA GLN A 368 18.06 -12.35 -0.74
C GLN A 368 19.13 -12.31 -1.83
N VAL A 369 20.38 -12.48 -1.43
CA VAL A 369 21.53 -12.56 -2.33
C VAL A 369 21.43 -13.78 -3.26
N PHE A 370 21.93 -13.63 -4.50
CA PHE A 370 22.07 -14.77 -5.41
C PHE A 370 23.26 -15.63 -4.98
N ASP A 371 23.00 -16.79 -4.39
CA ASP A 371 24.01 -17.79 -4.05
C ASP A 371 23.43 -19.22 -3.96
N MET A 372 24.14 -20.15 -3.32
CA MET A 372 23.67 -21.52 -3.14
C MET A 372 22.66 -21.68 -2.00
N MET A 373 22.45 -20.65 -1.18
CA MET A 373 21.66 -20.72 0.03
C MET A 373 20.17 -20.46 -0.23
N PHE A 374 19.34 -21.14 0.55
CA PHE A 374 17.90 -21.11 0.46
C PHE A 374 17.35 -20.85 1.86
N VAL A 375 16.36 -19.97 1.94
CA VAL A 375 15.63 -19.71 3.19
C VAL A 375 14.89 -20.96 3.66
N ASP A 376 14.74 -21.07 4.99
CA ASP A 376 14.07 -22.21 5.64
C ASP A 376 12.66 -22.42 5.09
N ALA A 377 11.99 -21.31 4.73
CA ALA A 377 10.66 -21.29 4.15
C ALA A 377 10.44 -22.24 2.96
N VAL A 378 11.48 -22.48 2.15
CA VAL A 378 11.43 -23.39 0.98
C VAL A 378 12.38 -24.58 1.09
N ARG A 379 13.27 -24.61 2.09
CA ARG A 379 14.26 -25.68 2.28
C ARG A 379 13.78 -26.80 3.22
N ASN A 380 12.89 -26.49 4.17
CA ASN A 380 12.59 -27.39 5.29
C ASN A 380 11.09 -27.50 5.65
N ASN A 381 10.19 -27.05 4.76
CA ASN A 381 8.79 -26.88 5.11
C ASN A 381 7.85 -27.99 4.66
N LEU A 382 6.72 -28.01 5.37
CA LEU A 382 5.53 -28.78 5.07
C LEU A 382 4.60 -27.92 4.22
N ILE A 383 4.61 -28.12 2.90
CA ILE A 383 3.66 -27.45 2.00
C ILE A 383 2.39 -28.30 1.97
N THR A 384 1.24 -27.72 2.34
CA THR A 384 -0.03 -28.43 2.24
C THR A 384 -0.76 -28.01 0.98
N ASP A 385 -0.77 -28.88 -0.03
CA ASP A 385 -1.50 -28.69 -1.28
C ASP A 385 -2.73 -29.59 -1.30
N PHE A 386 -3.92 -29.03 -1.53
CA PHE A 386 -5.19 -29.78 -1.61
C PHE A 386 -5.42 -30.83 -0.49
N GLY A 387 -4.95 -30.53 0.74
CA GLY A 387 -5.06 -31.44 1.89
C GLY A 387 -3.98 -32.53 1.98
N ILE A 388 -2.98 -32.52 1.08
CA ILE A 388 -1.77 -33.35 1.13
C ILE A 388 -0.62 -32.49 1.64
N THR A 389 -0.11 -32.84 2.82
CA THR A 389 1.11 -32.23 3.34
C THR A 389 2.33 -32.88 2.70
N MET A 390 3.03 -32.14 1.85
CA MET A 390 4.29 -32.50 1.22
C MET A 390 5.46 -31.95 2.04
N LEU A 391 6.40 -32.83 2.38
CA LEU A 391 7.71 -32.42 2.87
C LEU A 391 8.54 -31.96 1.66
N VAL A 392 8.95 -30.70 1.66
CA VAL A 392 9.68 -30.11 0.53
C VAL A 392 11.02 -29.57 1.01
N ASP A 393 12.06 -29.98 0.31
CA ASP A 393 13.33 -29.27 0.23
C ASP A 393 13.51 -28.86 -1.23
N LEU A 394 13.26 -27.59 -1.53
CA LEU A 394 13.29 -27.08 -2.90
C LEU A 394 14.70 -27.16 -3.50
N SER A 395 15.75 -26.95 -2.70
CA SER A 395 17.13 -27.12 -3.15
C SER A 395 17.41 -28.58 -3.52
N ALA A 396 17.04 -29.53 -2.67
CA ALA A 396 17.20 -30.95 -2.97
C ALA A 396 16.34 -31.40 -4.17
N ASN A 397 15.12 -30.85 -4.32
CA ASN A 397 14.28 -31.10 -5.49
C ASN A 397 14.94 -30.61 -6.77
N ASN A 398 15.52 -29.41 -6.77
CA ASN A 398 16.21 -28.86 -7.94
C ASN A 398 17.41 -29.73 -8.36
N ILE A 399 18.23 -30.17 -7.39
CA ILE A 399 19.35 -31.09 -7.65
C ILE A 399 18.83 -32.40 -8.25
N GLN A 400 17.83 -33.02 -7.60
CA GLN A 400 17.28 -34.31 -8.01
C GLN A 400 16.59 -34.22 -9.38
N ARG A 401 15.94 -33.09 -9.68
CA ARG A 401 15.31 -32.81 -10.97
C ARG A 401 16.34 -32.65 -12.08
N GLY A 402 17.47 -31.99 -11.82
CA GLY A 402 18.60 -31.95 -12.76
C GLY A 402 19.12 -33.34 -13.10
N ARG A 403 19.23 -34.23 -12.10
CA ARG A 403 19.60 -35.65 -12.30
C ARG A 403 18.53 -36.43 -13.07
N ASP A 404 17.25 -36.23 -12.77
CA ASP A 404 16.11 -36.81 -13.50
C ASP A 404 16.13 -36.43 -14.99
N HIS A 405 16.45 -35.17 -15.29
CA HIS A 405 16.55 -34.65 -16.64
C HIS A 405 17.87 -35.00 -17.34
N GLY A 406 18.78 -35.71 -16.66
CA GLY A 406 20.07 -36.07 -17.21
C GLY A 406 20.86 -34.84 -17.62
N LEU A 407 20.88 -33.81 -16.78
CA LEU A 407 21.77 -32.67 -16.97
C LEU A 407 23.22 -33.10 -16.70
N PRO A 408 24.19 -32.61 -17.48
CA PRO A 408 25.60 -32.83 -17.21
C PRO A 408 26.02 -32.26 -15.85
N SER A 409 27.16 -32.74 -15.32
CA SER A 409 27.79 -32.08 -14.16
C SER A 409 28.23 -30.66 -14.50
N TYR A 410 28.40 -29.83 -13.49
CA TYR A 410 28.93 -28.48 -13.63
C TYR A 410 30.27 -28.47 -14.39
N GLN A 411 31.21 -29.35 -14.04
CA GLN A 411 32.51 -29.44 -14.70
C GLN A 411 32.39 -29.85 -16.17
N SER A 412 31.48 -30.77 -16.50
CA SER A 412 31.20 -31.16 -17.88
C SER A 412 30.59 -29.99 -18.65
N THR A 413 29.68 -29.23 -18.04
CA THR A 413 29.11 -28.01 -18.62
C THR A 413 30.18 -26.95 -18.90
N VAL A 414 31.07 -26.67 -17.94
CA VAL A 414 32.20 -25.74 -18.11
C VAL A 414 33.05 -26.16 -19.31
N ALA A 415 33.36 -27.45 -19.45
CA ALA A 415 34.14 -27.97 -20.56
C ALA A 415 33.42 -27.85 -21.91
N GLN A 416 32.12 -28.16 -21.96
CA GLN A 416 31.31 -28.10 -23.19
C GLN A 416 31.08 -26.65 -23.66
N LEU A 417 30.83 -25.74 -22.73
CA LEU A 417 30.67 -24.30 -23.02
C LEU A 417 32.00 -23.57 -23.22
N GLN A 418 33.13 -24.21 -22.91
CA GLN A 418 34.46 -23.58 -22.88
C GLN A 418 34.53 -22.37 -21.93
N ALA A 419 33.74 -22.41 -20.86
CA ALA A 419 33.73 -21.40 -19.82
C ALA A 419 34.98 -21.51 -18.93
N MET A 420 35.31 -20.44 -18.20
CA MET A 420 36.34 -20.47 -17.16
C MET A 420 35.87 -21.19 -15.90
N GLY A 421 34.58 -21.13 -15.58
CA GLY A 421 34.01 -21.82 -14.43
C GLY A 421 34.54 -21.30 -13.09
N LEU A 422 34.51 -19.98 -12.90
CA LEU A 422 35.16 -19.33 -11.77
C LEU A 422 34.30 -19.40 -10.50
N ILE A 423 34.62 -20.37 -9.65
CA ILE A 423 34.14 -20.43 -8.27
C ILE A 423 35.23 -19.82 -7.38
N THR A 424 35.18 -18.50 -7.22
CA THR A 424 36.02 -17.77 -6.25
C THR A 424 35.14 -17.29 -5.11
N GLY A 425 35.52 -17.58 -3.86
CA GLY A 425 34.63 -17.38 -2.73
C GLY A 425 35.26 -16.69 -1.54
N ASN A 426 34.56 -15.68 -1.01
CA ASN A 426 34.50 -15.45 0.43
C ASN A 426 33.82 -16.67 1.10
N ASN A 427 33.99 -16.89 2.41
CA ASN A 427 33.34 -17.96 3.18
C ASN A 427 33.74 -19.43 2.86
N ASN A 428 34.93 -19.69 2.29
CA ASN A 428 35.47 -21.03 2.02
C ASN A 428 34.57 -21.92 1.14
N LEU A 429 33.91 -21.34 0.13
CA LEU A 429 33.02 -22.05 -0.80
C LEU A 429 33.63 -23.31 -1.45
N PRO A 430 34.89 -23.29 -1.96
CA PRO A 430 35.51 -24.50 -2.50
C PRO A 430 35.62 -25.65 -1.49
N ASP A 431 35.91 -25.34 -0.23
CA ASP A 431 35.98 -26.35 0.84
C ASP A 431 34.59 -26.90 1.16
N LYS A 432 33.54 -26.07 1.16
CA LYS A 432 32.15 -26.52 1.34
C LYS A 432 31.73 -27.50 0.25
N LEU A 433 31.99 -27.16 -1.02
CA LEU A 433 31.70 -28.05 -2.15
C LEU A 433 32.51 -29.35 -2.08
N LEU A 434 33.80 -29.26 -1.76
CA LEU A 434 34.65 -30.44 -1.58
C LEU A 434 34.15 -31.34 -0.44
N ASN A 435 33.70 -30.77 0.67
CA ASN A 435 33.13 -31.54 1.77
C ASN A 435 31.78 -32.15 1.42
N ALA A 436 30.95 -31.45 0.64
CA ALA A 436 29.63 -31.92 0.24
C ALA A 436 29.69 -33.03 -0.82
N TYR A 437 30.58 -32.92 -1.81
CA TYR A 437 30.66 -33.85 -2.96
C TYR A 437 31.81 -34.85 -2.88
N GLY A 438 32.82 -34.60 -2.04
CA GLY A 438 34.02 -35.43 -1.96
C GLY A 438 34.77 -35.46 -3.30
N THR A 439 34.86 -36.63 -3.92
CA THR A 439 35.46 -36.82 -5.24
C THR A 439 34.45 -36.85 -6.39
N SER A 440 33.16 -36.73 -6.09
CA SER A 440 32.10 -36.76 -7.10
C SER A 440 31.98 -35.41 -7.80
N GLU A 441 31.49 -35.42 -9.03
CA GLU A 441 31.24 -34.21 -9.80
C GLU A 441 30.06 -33.39 -9.24
N VAL A 442 30.11 -32.07 -9.39
CA VAL A 442 29.12 -31.14 -8.83
C VAL A 442 27.89 -31.09 -9.75
N ASP A 443 26.69 -31.09 -9.18
CA ASP A 443 25.46 -30.92 -9.97
C ASP A 443 25.42 -29.51 -10.58
N LEU A 444 24.99 -29.39 -11.85
CA LEU A 444 25.01 -28.12 -12.59
C LEU A 444 24.40 -26.95 -11.81
N ILE A 445 23.25 -27.17 -11.15
CA ILE A 445 22.60 -26.10 -10.39
C ILE A 445 23.46 -25.58 -9.23
N ILE A 446 24.11 -26.47 -8.48
CA ILE A 446 24.95 -26.07 -7.35
C ILE A 446 26.22 -25.38 -7.84
N GLY A 447 26.82 -25.89 -8.91
CA GLY A 447 27.99 -25.26 -9.51
C GLY A 447 27.69 -23.86 -10.05
N GLY A 448 26.60 -23.69 -10.79
CA GLY A 448 26.21 -22.39 -11.35
C GLY A 448 25.81 -21.35 -10.29
N LEU A 449 25.16 -21.78 -9.19
CA LEU A 449 24.88 -20.91 -8.03
C LEU A 449 26.14 -20.56 -7.22
N ALA A 450 27.20 -21.37 -7.33
CA ALA A 450 28.46 -21.13 -6.62
C ALA A 450 29.42 -20.19 -7.36
N GLU A 451 29.16 -19.90 -8.63
CA GLU A 451 30.05 -19.08 -9.45
C GLU A 451 30.08 -17.63 -8.97
N THR A 452 31.25 -17.02 -9.07
CA THR A 452 31.39 -15.57 -8.93
C THR A 452 30.66 -14.88 -10.08
N PRO A 453 29.95 -13.76 -9.82
CA PRO A 453 29.28 -13.01 -10.88
C PRO A 453 30.18 -12.69 -12.08
N PHE A 454 29.64 -12.84 -13.29
CA PHE A 454 30.37 -12.59 -14.53
C PHE A 454 30.30 -11.12 -14.94
N GLY A 455 31.38 -10.38 -14.67
CA GLY A 455 31.40 -8.94 -14.94
C GLY A 455 30.39 -8.19 -14.05
N ASP A 456 29.44 -7.50 -14.67
CA ASP A 456 28.34 -6.80 -14.02
C ASP A 456 27.03 -7.59 -14.00
N ALA A 457 27.02 -8.85 -14.45
CA ALA A 457 25.85 -9.73 -14.37
C ALA A 457 25.45 -10.07 -12.91
N LEU A 458 24.23 -10.56 -12.68
CA LEU A 458 23.82 -11.15 -11.40
C LEU A 458 24.41 -12.56 -11.22
N VAL A 459 24.52 -13.30 -12.31
CA VAL A 459 24.91 -14.72 -12.32
C VAL A 459 26.37 -14.93 -12.74
N GLY A 460 26.91 -16.12 -12.49
CA GLY A 460 28.19 -16.55 -13.03
C GLY A 460 28.18 -16.88 -14.52
N GLU A 461 29.37 -17.09 -15.09
CA GLU A 461 29.60 -17.27 -16.54
C GLU A 461 28.80 -18.42 -17.16
N VAL A 462 28.66 -19.57 -16.47
CA VAL A 462 27.93 -20.73 -16.99
C VAL A 462 26.44 -20.43 -17.09
N PHE A 463 25.83 -19.91 -16.03
CA PHE A 463 24.42 -19.52 -16.08
C PHE A 463 24.21 -18.34 -17.03
N HIS A 464 25.12 -17.37 -17.05
CA HIS A 464 25.10 -16.27 -18.01
C HIS A 464 25.02 -16.78 -19.45
N ALA A 465 25.89 -17.73 -19.84
CA ALA A 465 25.90 -18.29 -21.20
C ALA A 465 24.58 -19.02 -21.55
N LEU A 466 24.03 -19.80 -20.63
CA LEU A 466 22.77 -20.52 -20.83
C LEU A 466 21.56 -19.58 -20.95
N LEU A 467 21.54 -18.51 -20.14
CA LEU A 467 20.49 -17.49 -20.16
C LEU A 467 20.59 -16.62 -21.41
N LEU A 468 21.80 -16.19 -21.78
CA LEU A 468 22.06 -15.39 -22.98
C LEU A 468 21.64 -16.14 -24.26
N ASP A 469 21.97 -17.44 -24.36
CA ASP A 469 21.49 -18.28 -25.47
C ASP A 469 19.97 -18.35 -25.50
N GLN A 470 19.33 -18.71 -24.38
CA GLN A 470 17.88 -18.92 -24.36
C GLN A 470 17.11 -17.65 -24.69
N PHE A 471 17.41 -16.53 -24.02
CA PHE A 471 16.71 -15.27 -24.29
C PHE A 471 17.05 -14.71 -25.67
N GLY A 472 18.28 -14.90 -26.16
CA GLY A 472 18.62 -14.56 -27.54
C GLY A 472 17.75 -15.32 -28.55
N ARG A 473 17.57 -16.63 -28.37
CA ARG A 473 16.72 -17.45 -29.24
C ARG A 473 15.24 -17.12 -29.10
N LEU A 474 14.75 -16.80 -27.89
CA LEU A 474 13.38 -16.38 -27.67
C LEU A 474 13.04 -15.08 -28.40
N ARG A 475 13.95 -14.11 -28.41
CA ARG A 475 13.77 -12.84 -29.14
C ARG A 475 13.91 -13.01 -30.65
N ASP A 476 15.02 -13.62 -31.08
CA ASP A 476 15.39 -13.64 -32.50
C ASP A 476 14.60 -14.69 -33.28
N GLY A 477 14.08 -15.73 -32.61
CA GLY A 477 13.25 -16.79 -33.18
C GLY A 477 11.74 -16.53 -33.12
N ASP A 478 11.30 -15.40 -32.57
CA ASP A 478 9.88 -15.06 -32.46
C ASP A 478 9.44 -14.10 -33.58
N ARG A 479 8.60 -14.61 -34.49
CA ARG A 479 8.02 -13.79 -35.57
C ARG A 479 7.10 -12.69 -35.04
N PHE A 480 6.57 -12.84 -33.83
CA PHE A 480 5.65 -11.90 -33.18
C PHE A 480 6.34 -11.02 -32.12
N TRP A 481 7.67 -10.93 -32.17
CA TRP A 481 8.44 -9.99 -31.37
C TRP A 481 7.93 -8.55 -31.59
N TYR A 482 7.71 -7.80 -30.50
CA TYR A 482 7.01 -6.51 -30.58
C TYR A 482 7.64 -5.50 -31.55
N GLN A 483 8.97 -5.44 -31.64
CA GLN A 483 9.67 -4.50 -32.56
C GLN A 483 9.56 -4.87 -34.05
N GLN A 484 9.00 -6.04 -34.39
CA GLN A 484 8.68 -6.44 -35.77
C GLN A 484 7.19 -6.36 -36.09
N ASN A 485 6.35 -6.09 -35.09
CA ASN A 485 4.91 -6.13 -35.26
C ASN A 485 4.47 -4.95 -36.14
N SER A 486 3.91 -5.24 -37.31
CA SER A 486 3.54 -4.19 -38.27
C SER A 486 2.36 -3.31 -37.81
N LEU A 487 1.62 -3.73 -36.76
CA LEU A 487 0.56 -2.94 -36.15
C LEU A 487 1.11 -1.86 -35.21
N PHE A 488 2.37 -1.96 -34.78
CA PHE A 488 3.02 -1.00 -33.89
C PHE A 488 3.88 -0.02 -34.70
N ASP A 489 3.50 1.25 -34.67
CA ASP A 489 4.30 2.33 -35.24
C ASP A 489 5.45 2.74 -34.32
N ASP A 490 6.30 3.66 -34.78
CA ASP A 490 7.47 4.13 -34.03
C ASP A 490 7.10 4.71 -32.66
N ASP A 491 5.90 5.31 -32.51
CA ASP A 491 5.43 5.87 -31.25
C ASP A 491 5.04 4.76 -30.27
N MET A 492 4.37 3.71 -30.74
CA MET A 492 4.06 2.51 -29.93
C MET A 492 5.33 1.76 -29.50
N ILE A 493 6.31 1.60 -30.40
CA ILE A 493 7.59 0.98 -30.05
C ILE A 493 8.34 1.81 -29.01
N LEU A 494 8.40 3.13 -29.17
CA LEU A 494 9.04 4.01 -28.19
C LEU A 494 8.32 3.96 -26.84
N TRP A 495 6.99 3.85 -26.83
CA TRP A 495 6.20 3.70 -25.61
C TRP A 495 6.52 2.39 -24.88
N LEU A 496 6.56 1.27 -25.61
CA LEU A 496 6.97 -0.03 -25.06
C LEU A 496 8.43 -0.01 -24.58
N ASP A 497 9.35 0.61 -25.33
CA ASP A 497 10.76 0.65 -24.97
C ASP A 497 11.03 1.41 -23.66
N ASN A 498 10.16 2.35 -23.27
CA ASN A 498 10.25 3.10 -22.02
C ASN A 498 9.35 2.54 -20.90
N LEU A 499 8.59 1.48 -21.15
CA LEU A 499 7.71 0.86 -20.16
C LEU A 499 8.52 0.19 -19.05
N THR A 500 8.20 0.49 -17.80
CA THR A 500 8.75 -0.20 -16.62
C THR A 500 7.69 -1.06 -15.93
N ILE A 501 8.12 -1.97 -15.07
CA ILE A 501 7.19 -2.73 -14.23
C ILE A 501 6.43 -1.82 -13.25
N SER A 502 7.05 -0.71 -12.82
CA SER A 502 6.41 0.28 -11.95
C SER A 502 5.26 1.00 -12.65
N ASP A 503 5.42 1.37 -13.93
CA ASP A 503 4.35 1.93 -14.76
C ASP A 503 3.13 0.99 -14.78
N LEU A 504 3.39 -0.27 -15.15
CA LEU A 504 2.34 -1.29 -15.29
C LEU A 504 1.61 -1.53 -13.96
N ILE A 505 2.32 -1.53 -12.82
CA ILE A 505 1.70 -1.63 -11.51
C ILE A 505 0.84 -0.41 -11.19
N LEU A 506 1.36 0.81 -11.39
CA LEU A 506 0.64 2.05 -11.07
C LEU A 506 -0.62 2.23 -11.93
N TRP A 507 -0.63 1.75 -13.17
CA TRP A 507 -1.84 1.78 -14.01
C TRP A 507 -2.95 0.82 -13.55
N ASN A 508 -2.61 -0.18 -12.73
CA ASN A 508 -3.50 -1.29 -12.35
C ASN A 508 -3.75 -1.38 -10.83
N THR A 509 -3.32 -0.38 -10.07
CA THR A 509 -3.47 -0.30 -8.62
C THR A 509 -3.86 1.10 -8.18
N ASP A 510 -4.33 1.23 -6.94
CA ASP A 510 -4.59 2.53 -6.30
C ASP A 510 -3.32 3.10 -5.60
N LEU A 511 -2.13 2.55 -5.90
CA LEU A 511 -0.87 3.07 -5.39
C LEU A 511 -0.56 4.43 -6.03
N GLN A 512 -0.18 5.40 -5.19
CA GLN A 512 0.10 6.76 -5.66
C GLN A 512 1.49 6.92 -6.29
N PHE A 513 2.44 6.07 -5.89
CA PHE A 513 3.82 6.11 -6.33
C PHE A 513 4.50 4.76 -6.13
N LEU A 514 5.53 4.51 -6.94
CA LEU A 514 6.52 3.46 -6.79
C LEU A 514 7.88 4.00 -7.23
N GLN A 515 8.96 3.34 -6.83
CA GLN A 515 10.28 3.66 -7.36
C GLN A 515 10.34 3.46 -8.87
N THR A 516 11.04 4.35 -9.58
CA THR A 516 11.16 4.31 -11.04
C THR A 516 11.77 2.99 -11.54
N TYR A 517 12.83 2.52 -10.87
CA TYR A 517 13.42 1.21 -11.15
C TYR A 517 12.74 0.15 -10.29
N GLY A 518 11.69 -0.48 -10.82
CA GLY A 518 10.75 -1.28 -10.04
C GLY A 518 11.36 -2.53 -9.41
N PHE A 519 12.51 -2.99 -9.88
CA PHE A 519 13.24 -4.16 -9.34
C PHE A 519 14.29 -3.85 -8.26
N PHE A 520 14.48 -2.58 -7.92
CA PHE A 520 15.45 -2.19 -6.88
C PHE A 520 14.74 -1.72 -5.61
N ALA A 521 15.32 -2.07 -4.46
CA ALA A 521 14.95 -1.51 -3.18
C ALA A 521 15.81 -0.27 -2.90
N VAL A 522 15.16 0.79 -2.43
CA VAL A 522 15.82 1.93 -1.78
C VAL A 522 15.29 1.95 -0.35
N ASP A 523 16.13 2.16 0.66
CA ASP A 523 15.69 2.25 2.06
C ASP A 523 16.23 3.49 2.76
N PHE A 524 15.49 4.60 2.66
CA PHE A 524 15.69 5.81 3.44
C PHE A 524 15.07 5.77 4.83
N GLY A 525 14.91 4.58 5.41
CA GLY A 525 14.40 4.41 6.77
C GLY A 525 13.02 3.77 6.85
N LEU A 526 12.51 3.22 5.74
CA LEU A 526 11.24 2.49 5.68
C LEU A 526 11.22 1.32 6.66
N ARG A 527 12.29 0.53 6.75
CA ARG A 527 12.36 -0.61 7.70
C ARG A 527 12.45 -0.20 9.16
N ARG A 528 12.81 1.06 9.38
CA ARG A 528 12.97 1.67 10.71
C ARG A 528 11.79 2.58 11.03
N ALA A 529 10.82 2.71 10.13
CA ALA A 529 9.58 3.42 10.36
C ALA A 529 8.70 2.64 11.36
N ALA A 530 8.07 3.36 12.27
CA ALA A 530 7.23 2.83 13.35
C ALA A 530 5.74 3.17 13.17
N THR A 531 5.42 4.15 12.32
CA THR A 531 4.06 4.65 12.11
C THR A 531 3.68 4.62 10.64
N HIS A 532 2.38 4.57 10.36
CA HIS A 532 1.85 4.62 9.00
C HIS A 532 2.38 5.84 8.22
N ASN A 533 2.36 7.02 8.83
CA ASN A 533 2.86 8.24 8.20
C ASN A 533 4.36 8.17 7.91
N GLN A 534 5.16 7.61 8.82
CA GLN A 534 6.59 7.40 8.61
C GLN A 534 6.85 6.44 7.45
N VAL A 535 6.05 5.38 7.31
CA VAL A 535 6.13 4.40 6.22
C VAL A 535 5.81 5.04 4.88
N ILE A 536 4.71 5.79 4.77
CA ILE A 536 4.36 6.52 3.54
C ILE A 536 5.45 7.53 3.20
N THR A 537 5.97 8.25 4.19
CA THR A 537 7.02 9.25 3.99
C THR A 537 8.33 8.62 3.53
N ALA A 538 8.76 7.55 4.17
CA ALA A 538 9.95 6.82 3.77
C ALA A 538 9.79 6.21 2.38
N SER A 539 8.62 5.65 2.07
CA SER A 539 8.34 5.09 0.75
C SER A 539 8.30 6.17 -0.32
N TYR A 540 7.72 7.34 -0.01
CA TYR A 540 7.73 8.51 -0.89
C TYR A 540 9.17 8.92 -1.20
N LEU A 541 10.03 8.99 -0.17
CA LEU A 541 11.45 9.25 -0.37
C LEU A 541 12.14 8.16 -1.18
N ASN A 542 11.82 6.87 -0.94
CA ASN A 542 12.40 5.74 -1.69
C ASN A 542 12.01 5.78 -3.17
N ALA A 543 10.84 6.34 -3.48
CA ALA A 543 10.40 6.58 -4.84
C ALA A 543 11.13 7.76 -5.51
N LEU A 544 11.80 8.62 -4.74
CA LEU A 544 12.66 9.69 -5.27
C LEU A 544 14.01 9.12 -5.71
N THR A 545 14.38 9.33 -6.97
CA THR A 545 15.61 8.83 -7.55
C THR A 545 16.71 9.91 -7.59
N MET A 546 17.98 9.50 -7.70
CA MET A 546 19.14 10.39 -7.87
C MET A 546 19.18 11.13 -9.21
N ALA A 547 18.30 10.80 -10.15
CA ALA A 547 18.53 11.02 -11.58
C ALA A 547 18.20 12.44 -12.06
N ASP A 548 17.55 13.27 -11.25
CA ASP A 548 17.18 14.63 -11.63
C ASP A 548 17.93 15.71 -10.82
N VAL A 549 18.32 16.78 -11.49
CA VAL A 549 19.06 17.90 -10.86
C VAL A 549 18.19 18.60 -9.80
N ASP A 550 16.87 18.56 -9.99
CA ASP A 550 15.87 19.14 -9.08
C ASP A 550 15.51 18.20 -7.91
N ALA A 551 15.74 16.88 -8.05
CA ALA A 551 15.51 15.86 -7.01
C ALA A 551 16.78 15.45 -6.25
N TYR A 552 17.97 15.83 -6.71
CA TYR A 552 19.25 15.49 -6.05
C TYR A 552 19.26 15.89 -4.57
N ASP A 553 18.77 17.09 -4.26
CA ASP A 553 18.72 17.57 -2.88
C ASP A 553 17.64 16.86 -2.03
N LEU A 554 16.57 16.34 -2.66
CA LEU A 554 15.59 15.47 -2.00
C LEU A 554 16.18 14.07 -1.73
N TYR A 555 16.93 13.52 -2.67
CA TYR A 555 17.69 12.28 -2.46
C TYR A 555 18.71 12.45 -1.32
N LEU A 556 19.38 13.61 -1.24
CA LEU A 556 20.22 13.93 -0.10
C LEU A 556 19.42 13.95 1.21
N ILE A 557 18.21 14.52 1.26
CA ILE A 557 17.34 14.43 2.45
C ILE A 557 17.10 12.96 2.83
N GLY A 558 16.80 12.08 1.86
CA GLY A 558 16.69 10.65 2.07
C GLY A 558 17.95 10.03 2.70
N ILE A 559 19.15 10.35 2.18
CA ILE A 559 20.42 9.91 2.77
C ILE A 559 20.59 10.40 4.22
N HIS A 560 20.29 11.68 4.49
CA HIS A 560 20.40 12.23 5.84
C HIS A 560 19.47 11.49 6.81
N ILE A 561 18.26 11.15 6.38
CA ILE A 561 17.33 10.35 7.19
C ILE A 561 17.88 8.94 7.38
N GLY A 562 18.28 8.25 6.31
CA GLY A 562 18.81 6.89 6.39
C GLY A 562 20.06 6.75 7.28
N ALA A 563 20.83 7.83 7.42
CA ALA A 563 22.01 7.96 8.28
C ALA A 563 21.72 8.44 9.71
N SER A 564 20.49 8.90 9.99
CA SER A 564 20.10 9.42 11.30
C SER A 564 20.14 8.34 12.38
N ASP A 565 20.62 8.72 13.56
CA ASP A 565 20.57 7.90 14.77
C ASP A 565 19.11 7.65 15.25
N ASN A 566 18.15 8.44 14.78
CA ASN A 566 16.73 8.30 15.10
C ASN A 566 15.83 8.57 13.88
N ILE A 567 15.73 7.57 13.01
CA ILE A 567 14.93 7.62 11.78
C ILE A 567 13.45 7.92 11.97
N PRO A 568 12.72 7.30 12.92
CA PRO A 568 11.33 7.64 13.16
C PRO A 568 11.13 9.15 13.35
N ARG A 569 11.98 9.78 14.17
CA ARG A 569 11.93 11.22 14.39
C ARG A 569 12.29 12.02 13.15
N ALA A 570 13.28 11.57 12.38
CA ALA A 570 13.70 12.21 11.14
C ALA A 570 12.59 12.19 10.07
N LEU A 571 11.82 11.10 10.00
CA LEU A 571 10.64 10.99 9.14
C LEU A 571 9.50 11.88 9.65
N ASP A 572 9.24 11.92 10.96
CA ASP A 572 8.23 12.81 11.57
C ASP A 572 8.49 14.30 11.24
N MET A 573 9.77 14.66 11.10
CA MET A 573 10.18 16.03 10.79
C MET A 573 9.84 16.48 9.37
N ILE A 574 9.54 15.59 8.41
CA ILE A 574 9.40 15.96 6.99
C ILE A 574 8.02 15.71 6.37
N HIS A 575 7.10 15.05 7.08
CA HIS A 575 5.75 14.76 6.57
C HIS A 575 4.70 15.76 7.07
N PRO A 576 3.54 15.94 6.42
CA PRO A 576 2.65 17.10 6.63
C PRO A 576 1.65 16.98 7.79
N GLU A 577 1.76 15.95 8.64
CA GLU A 577 0.74 15.62 9.67
C GLU A 577 0.46 16.77 10.66
N TRP A 578 1.48 17.60 10.92
CA TRP A 578 1.47 18.83 11.71
C TRP A 578 0.26 19.72 11.47
N PHE A 579 -0.19 19.80 10.22
CA PHE A 579 -1.29 20.67 9.84
C PHE A 579 -2.65 20.19 10.39
N ASN A 580 -2.72 18.96 10.92
CA ASN A 580 -3.90 18.45 11.60
C ASN A 580 -4.25 19.24 12.87
N ALA A 581 -3.25 19.75 13.59
CA ALA A 581 -3.49 20.48 14.85
C ALA A 581 -4.39 21.70 14.62
N PHE A 582 -4.16 22.47 13.57
CA PHE A 582 -4.96 23.66 13.24
C PHE A 582 -6.42 23.33 12.92
N THR A 583 -6.67 22.18 12.27
CA THR A 583 -8.04 21.70 12.04
C THR A 583 -8.73 21.33 13.36
N GLU A 584 -8.04 20.65 14.27
CA GLU A 584 -8.58 20.37 15.62
C GLU A 584 -8.89 21.66 16.40
N THR A 585 -7.98 22.63 16.39
CA THR A 585 -8.15 23.90 17.08
C THR A 585 -9.36 24.66 16.51
N GLY A 586 -9.54 24.66 15.19
CA GLY A 586 -10.72 25.25 14.54
C GLY A 586 -12.04 24.60 14.98
N LEU A 587 -12.05 23.27 15.21
CA LEU A 587 -13.24 22.59 15.74
C LEU A 587 -13.56 23.03 17.18
N VAL A 588 -12.53 23.20 18.02
CA VAL A 588 -12.68 23.71 19.39
C VAL A 588 -13.26 25.13 19.36
N HIS A 589 -12.72 26.03 18.53
CA HIS A 589 -13.19 27.42 18.40
C HIS A 589 -14.66 27.52 18.01
N ALA A 590 -15.09 26.75 17.00
CA ALA A 590 -16.49 26.70 16.59
C ALA A 590 -17.39 26.23 17.75
N ARG A 591 -16.97 25.20 18.51
CA ARG A 591 -17.71 24.71 19.68
C ARG A 591 -17.76 25.74 20.82
N SER A 592 -16.68 26.46 21.07
CA SER A 592 -16.56 27.46 22.15
C SER A 592 -17.63 28.54 22.01
N GLY A 593 -17.77 29.15 20.82
CA GLY A 593 -18.84 30.12 20.55
C GLY A 593 -20.25 29.55 20.67
N MET A 594 -20.49 28.33 20.16
CA MET A 594 -21.79 27.66 20.30
C MET A 594 -22.16 27.35 21.77
N ASN A 595 -21.17 27.02 22.59
CA ASN A 595 -21.36 26.77 24.02
C ASN A 595 -21.81 28.05 24.74
N GLU A 596 -21.25 29.20 24.37
CA GLU A 596 -21.67 30.49 24.93
C GLU A 596 -23.10 30.86 24.55
N ILE A 597 -23.52 30.62 23.30
CA ILE A 597 -24.93 30.80 22.91
C ILE A 597 -25.84 29.90 23.76
N THR A 598 -25.51 28.61 23.90
CA THR A 598 -26.34 27.66 24.68
C THR A 598 -26.44 28.08 26.15
N ARG A 599 -25.34 28.50 26.75
CA ARG A 599 -25.31 28.99 28.14
C ARG A 599 -26.15 30.25 28.29
N ARG A 600 -25.96 31.23 27.39
CA ARG A 600 -26.65 32.52 27.39
C ARG A 600 -28.16 32.34 27.38
N ILE A 601 -28.66 31.54 26.45
CA ILE A 601 -30.09 31.26 26.30
C ILE A 601 -30.62 30.55 27.54
N GLY A 602 -29.82 29.65 28.11
CA GLY A 602 -30.13 29.00 29.38
C GLY A 602 -30.42 29.98 30.52
N VAL A 603 -29.66 31.07 30.65
CA VAL A 603 -29.85 32.11 31.69
C VAL A 603 -31.09 32.98 31.43
N VAL A 604 -31.37 33.33 30.18
CA VAL A 604 -32.57 34.12 29.82
C VAL A 604 -33.84 33.38 30.23
N PHE A 605 -33.87 32.09 29.98
CA PHE A 605 -35.02 31.22 30.20
C PHE A 605 -35.04 30.57 31.60
N SER A 606 -33.93 30.53 32.34
CA SER A 606 -33.96 30.17 33.77
C SER A 606 -34.34 31.33 34.68
N GLY A 607 -34.20 32.58 34.21
CA GLY A 607 -34.58 33.79 34.95
C GLY A 607 -36.08 33.84 35.32
N THR A 608 -36.95 33.16 34.56
CA THR A 608 -38.37 32.99 34.89
C THR A 608 -38.60 32.18 36.15
N ASP A 609 -37.87 31.08 36.31
CA ASP A 609 -38.02 30.19 37.47
C ASP A 609 -37.57 30.84 38.79
N ILE A 610 -36.64 31.80 38.74
CA ILE A 610 -36.16 32.53 39.94
C ILE A 610 -37.19 33.57 40.38
N VAL A 611 -37.83 34.25 39.43
CA VAL A 611 -38.95 35.17 39.71
C VAL A 611 -40.16 34.39 40.24
N GLU A 612 -40.41 33.19 39.73
CA GLU A 612 -41.46 32.30 40.26
C GLU A 612 -41.10 31.67 41.61
N ALA A 613 -39.85 31.31 41.86
CA ALA A 613 -39.38 30.82 43.16
C ALA A 613 -39.44 31.89 44.26
N ARG A 614 -39.11 33.16 43.95
CA ARG A 614 -39.34 34.31 44.84
C ARG A 614 -40.81 34.49 45.19
N ARG A 615 -41.73 34.21 44.26
CA ARG A 615 -43.19 34.28 44.48
C ARG A 615 -43.69 33.14 45.36
N ALA A 616 -43.15 31.94 45.19
CA ALA A 616 -43.52 30.76 45.98
C ALA A 616 -43.02 30.84 47.45
N GLY A 617 -41.87 31.48 47.70
CA GLY A 617 -41.31 31.62 49.05
C GLY A 617 -41.92 32.71 49.94
N ASN A 618 -42.49 33.78 49.36
CA ASN A 618 -42.94 34.96 50.11
C ASN A 618 -44.46 35.11 50.29
N GLY A 619 -45.29 34.16 49.83
CA GLY A 619 -46.74 34.17 50.10
C GLY A 619 -47.51 35.38 49.57
N THR A 620 -46.97 36.18 48.64
CA THR A 620 -47.63 37.36 48.08
C THR A 620 -48.38 37.03 46.79
N ALA A 621 -49.65 37.40 46.76
CA ALA A 621 -50.61 37.15 45.67
C ALA A 621 -50.20 37.79 44.32
N ALA A 622 -50.67 37.15 43.24
CA ALA A 622 -50.43 37.48 41.85
C ALA A 622 -50.86 38.92 41.48
N GLY A 623 -49.90 39.76 41.10
CA GLY A 623 -50.13 41.07 40.51
C GLY A 623 -48.86 41.60 39.85
N SER A 624 -48.91 41.83 38.54
CA SER A 624 -47.86 42.24 37.59
C SER A 624 -46.92 41.12 37.09
N SER A 625 -47.11 40.74 35.82
CA SER A 625 -46.06 40.16 34.97
C SER A 625 -44.97 41.22 34.80
N GLY A 626 -43.79 41.03 35.40
CA GLY A 626 -42.64 41.84 35.03
C GLY A 626 -42.38 41.63 33.55
N SER A 627 -42.48 42.68 32.74
CA SER A 627 -42.20 42.59 31.30
C SER A 627 -40.75 42.14 31.15
N ARG A 628 -40.52 41.01 30.47
CA ARG A 628 -39.18 40.63 30.04
C ARG A 628 -38.63 41.78 29.20
N GLN A 629 -37.40 42.20 29.50
CA GLN A 629 -36.72 43.23 28.75
C GLN A 629 -36.47 42.71 27.32
N PRO A 630 -36.97 43.39 26.28
CA PRO A 630 -36.98 42.86 24.92
C PRO A 630 -35.58 42.76 24.31
N LEU A 631 -34.61 43.51 24.83
CA LEU A 631 -33.25 43.57 24.31
C LEU A 631 -32.22 43.22 25.38
N ALA A 632 -31.24 42.40 25.04
CA ALA A 632 -30.10 42.13 25.90
C ALA A 632 -28.79 42.13 25.12
N PHE A 633 -27.73 42.64 25.75
CA PHE A 633 -26.37 42.60 25.23
C PHE A 633 -25.48 41.80 26.17
N TRP A 634 -24.61 40.97 25.62
CA TRP A 634 -23.67 40.17 26.39
C TRP A 634 -22.29 40.16 25.77
N ILE A 635 -21.27 40.05 26.62
CA ILE A 635 -19.87 39.87 26.23
C ILE A 635 -19.20 38.92 27.22
N ASN A 636 -18.49 37.92 26.71
CA ASN A 636 -17.72 36.96 27.48
C ASN A 636 -16.30 36.90 26.93
N GLY A 637 -15.31 36.83 27.82
CA GLY A 637 -13.93 36.54 27.49
C GLY A 637 -13.49 35.27 28.22
N GLY A 638 -12.62 34.50 27.59
CA GLY A 638 -12.16 33.25 28.15
C GLY A 638 -10.80 32.81 27.67
N VAL A 639 -10.26 31.83 28.36
CA VAL A 639 -9.06 31.08 27.96
C VAL A 639 -9.43 29.61 27.92
N GLU A 640 -8.92 28.91 26.92
CA GLU A 640 -9.12 27.50 26.65
C GLU A 640 -7.76 26.83 26.45
N TRP A 641 -7.55 25.66 27.05
CA TRP A 641 -6.31 24.90 26.97
C TRP A 641 -6.64 23.48 26.53
N GLN A 642 -6.01 23.06 25.45
CA GLN A 642 -6.20 21.74 24.85
C GLN A 642 -4.89 20.96 24.94
N ASN A 643 -5.00 19.67 25.26
CA ASN A 643 -3.92 18.70 25.17
C ASN A 643 -4.41 17.49 24.38
N VAL A 644 -3.68 17.16 23.32
CA VAL A 644 -3.91 15.97 22.51
C VAL A 644 -2.68 15.09 22.63
N ASP A 645 -2.84 13.92 23.26
CA ASP A 645 -1.74 12.99 23.45
C ASP A 645 -1.44 12.25 22.12
N PRO A 646 -0.16 11.95 21.84
CA PRO A 646 0.21 11.11 20.71
C PRO A 646 -0.51 9.74 20.77
N LYS A 647 -1.07 9.28 19.65
CA LYS A 647 -1.77 7.99 19.58
C LYS A 647 -1.67 7.38 18.19
N ASN A 648 -1.51 6.05 18.09
CA ASN A 648 -1.51 5.31 16.81
C ASN A 648 -0.50 5.88 15.79
N GLY A 649 0.60 6.45 16.28
CA GLY A 649 1.62 7.06 15.44
C GLY A 649 1.34 8.52 15.03
N TYR A 650 0.25 9.12 15.51
CA TYR A 650 -0.04 10.53 15.31
C TYR A 650 0.68 11.43 16.32
N MET A 651 1.11 12.61 15.88
CA MET A 651 1.80 13.60 16.69
C MET A 651 0.85 14.27 17.69
N GLY A 652 1.32 14.41 18.93
CA GLY A 652 0.63 15.17 19.98
C GLY A 652 0.91 16.67 19.90
N PHE A 653 -0.02 17.46 20.42
CA PHE A 653 0.16 18.91 20.53
C PHE A 653 -0.62 19.45 21.73
N SER A 654 -0.19 20.63 22.17
CA SER A 654 -0.93 21.44 23.13
C SER A 654 -1.27 22.79 22.52
N SER A 655 -2.41 23.35 22.90
CA SER A 655 -2.80 24.69 22.45
C SER A 655 -3.41 25.51 23.57
N THR A 656 -3.22 26.83 23.48
CA THR A 656 -3.83 27.81 24.38
C THR A 656 -4.58 28.85 23.55
N THR A 657 -5.90 28.91 23.70
CA THR A 657 -6.75 29.87 22.99
C THR A 657 -7.26 30.93 23.95
N SER A 658 -7.08 32.20 23.59
CA SER A 658 -7.79 33.34 24.17
C SER A 658 -8.95 33.75 23.27
N ASN A 659 -10.15 33.90 23.82
CA ASN A 659 -11.34 34.23 23.02
C ASN A 659 -12.19 35.34 23.64
N VAL A 660 -12.88 36.08 22.77
CA VAL A 660 -13.88 37.09 23.14
C VAL A 660 -15.13 36.90 22.27
N TRP A 661 -16.25 36.64 22.92
CA TRP A 661 -17.57 36.47 22.32
C TRP A 661 -18.48 37.61 22.75
N MET A 662 -19.21 38.20 21.80
CA MET A 662 -20.25 39.19 22.10
C MET A 662 -21.52 38.88 21.32
N GLY A 663 -22.66 39.26 21.88
CA GLY A 663 -23.92 39.05 21.20
C GLY A 663 -25.07 39.93 21.68
N VAL A 664 -26.13 39.88 20.89
CA VAL A 664 -27.37 40.61 21.14
C VAL A 664 -28.53 39.63 21.05
N ASP A 665 -29.42 39.69 22.05
CA ASP A 665 -30.66 38.94 22.07
C ASP A 665 -31.84 39.88 21.89
N TYR A 666 -32.77 39.49 21.03
CA TYR A 666 -34.08 40.08 20.90
C TYR A 666 -35.16 39.06 21.27
N LEU A 667 -35.89 39.38 22.33
CA LEU A 667 -36.99 38.56 22.80
C LEU A 667 -38.28 38.97 22.06
N ALA A 668 -38.55 38.30 20.94
CA ALA A 668 -39.70 38.57 20.09
C ALA A 668 -41.05 38.19 20.74
N SER A 669 -41.06 37.25 21.69
CA SER A 669 -42.23 36.94 22.51
C SER A 669 -41.82 36.37 23.88
N GLN A 670 -42.78 36.13 24.78
CA GLN A 670 -42.50 35.48 26.07
C GLN A 670 -41.88 34.08 25.94
N THR A 671 -41.89 33.47 24.76
CA THR A 671 -41.36 32.11 24.53
C THR A 671 -40.42 32.02 23.34
N PHE A 672 -40.17 33.09 22.59
CA PHE A 672 -39.35 33.06 21.38
C PHE A 672 -38.27 34.14 21.41
N LEU A 673 -37.03 33.72 21.22
CA LEU A 673 -35.82 34.54 21.21
C LEU A 673 -35.09 34.35 19.89
N ILE A 674 -34.59 35.45 19.34
CA ILE A 674 -33.63 35.46 18.23
C ILE A 674 -32.43 36.29 18.63
N GLY A 675 -31.24 35.92 18.19
CA GLY A 675 -30.03 36.69 18.47
C GLY A 675 -28.93 36.47 17.46
N MET A 676 -27.89 37.27 17.62
CA MET A 676 -26.67 37.20 16.85
C MET A 676 -25.46 37.25 17.77
N MET A 677 -24.41 36.54 17.40
CA MET A 677 -23.13 36.48 18.09
C MET A 677 -22.01 36.77 17.09
N ALA A 678 -20.99 37.48 17.54
CA ALA A 678 -19.73 37.62 16.85
C ALA A 678 -18.58 37.44 17.86
N GLY A 679 -17.43 36.98 17.41
CA GLY A 679 -16.26 36.97 18.25
C GLY A 679 -14.99 36.61 17.52
N VAL A 680 -13.90 36.72 18.28
CA VAL A 680 -12.53 36.52 17.81
C VAL A 680 -11.81 35.56 18.75
N SER A 681 -10.84 34.84 18.22
CA SER A 681 -9.96 33.95 18.99
C SER A 681 -8.53 34.08 18.49
N ASP A 682 -7.59 33.94 19.43
CA ASP A 682 -6.15 33.95 19.20
C ASP A 682 -5.57 32.73 19.90
N THR A 683 -4.79 31.93 19.19
CA THR A 683 -4.33 30.62 19.67
C THR A 683 -2.86 30.40 19.40
N ASP A 684 -2.14 30.04 20.45
CA ASP A 684 -0.78 29.51 20.39
C ASP A 684 -0.83 27.97 20.40
N ILE A 685 -0.06 27.33 19.52
CA ILE A 685 0.05 25.86 19.37
C ILE A 685 1.51 25.45 19.50
N ASP A 686 1.79 24.55 20.44
CA ASP A 686 3.10 23.95 20.65
C ASP A 686 3.04 22.46 20.31
N PHE A 687 3.86 22.03 19.36
CA PHE A 687 3.98 20.63 18.96
C PHE A 687 4.95 19.88 19.89
N ASP A 688 4.64 18.62 20.20
CA ASP A 688 5.52 17.76 20.99
C ASP A 688 6.89 17.59 20.30
N ASN A 689 7.92 17.15 21.04
CA ASN A 689 9.28 16.87 20.52
C ASN A 689 10.08 18.06 19.93
N ARG A 690 9.72 19.31 20.30
CA ARG A 690 10.34 20.57 19.80
C ARG A 690 10.28 20.68 18.29
N ALA A 691 9.16 20.25 17.77
CA ALA A 691 9.06 19.97 16.37
C ALA A 691 8.68 21.28 15.62
N GLY A 692 8.11 22.27 16.33
CA GLY A 692 7.80 23.59 15.79
C GLY A 692 6.68 24.23 16.60
N ASN A 693 6.22 25.40 16.16
CA ASN A 693 5.13 26.15 16.80
C ASN A 693 4.19 26.73 15.73
N GLY A 694 2.96 27.09 16.11
CA GLY A 694 2.05 27.82 15.25
C GLY A 694 1.11 28.75 16.00
N ASP A 695 0.62 29.76 15.29
CA ASP A 695 -0.31 30.77 15.76
C ASP A 695 -1.54 30.78 14.85
N ALA A 696 -2.74 30.78 15.43
CA ALA A 696 -3.99 30.83 14.67
C ALA A 696 -4.92 31.94 15.19
N LYS A 697 -5.32 32.84 14.30
CA LYS A 697 -6.29 33.91 14.59
C LYS A 697 -7.56 33.65 13.83
N SER A 698 -8.69 33.65 14.54
CA SER A 698 -9.99 33.40 13.90
C SER A 698 -11.04 34.42 14.30
N TRP A 699 -12.03 34.60 13.42
CA TRP A 699 -13.25 35.34 13.72
C TRP A 699 -14.47 34.51 13.31
N GLN A 700 -15.58 34.68 14.01
CA GLN A 700 -16.83 34.01 13.66
C GLN A 700 -18.05 34.89 13.91
N ILE A 701 -19.10 34.64 13.11
CA ILE A 701 -20.43 35.25 13.25
C ILE A 701 -21.47 34.14 13.23
N SER A 702 -22.44 34.19 14.14
CA SER A 702 -23.53 33.23 14.23
C SER A 702 -24.88 33.90 14.47
N ALA A 703 -25.92 33.36 13.83
CA ALA A 703 -27.30 33.65 14.17
C ALA A 703 -27.90 32.48 14.95
N TYR A 704 -28.76 32.77 15.91
CA TYR A 704 -29.40 31.76 16.74
C TYR A 704 -30.85 32.11 17.06
N ALA A 705 -31.64 31.07 17.27
CA ALA A 705 -33.02 31.19 17.71
C ALA A 705 -33.33 30.12 18.76
N ALA A 706 -34.22 30.46 19.69
CA ALA A 706 -34.69 29.54 20.70
C ALA A 706 -36.17 29.74 21.01
N VAL A 707 -36.84 28.62 21.31
CA VAL A 707 -38.25 28.59 21.63
C VAL A 707 -38.53 27.72 22.86
N GLU A 708 -39.36 28.24 23.76
CA GLU A 708 -39.91 27.50 24.89
C GLU A 708 -41.35 27.04 24.60
N THR A 709 -41.65 25.79 24.92
CA THR A 709 -43.02 25.25 24.84
C THR A 709 -43.26 24.27 25.98
N GLY A 710 -44.02 24.72 26.97
CA GLY A 710 -44.25 23.95 28.19
C GLY A 710 -42.93 23.72 28.94
N ARG A 711 -42.53 22.45 29.10
CA ARG A 711 -41.24 22.07 29.71
C ARG A 711 -40.11 21.88 28.71
N TRP A 712 -40.40 22.00 27.40
CA TRP A 712 -39.41 21.84 26.35
C TRP A 712 -38.80 23.17 25.96
N HIS A 713 -37.50 23.12 25.68
CA HIS A 713 -36.73 24.23 25.15
C HIS A 713 -35.96 23.74 23.93
N PHE A 714 -36.18 24.38 22.78
CA PHE A 714 -35.50 24.06 21.53
C PHE A 714 -34.65 25.25 21.10
N MET A 715 -33.46 24.97 20.59
CA MET A 715 -32.52 25.97 20.12
C MET A 715 -31.87 25.49 18.83
N ALA A 716 -31.66 26.43 17.91
CA ALA A 716 -30.82 26.23 16.74
C ALA A 716 -29.88 27.42 16.55
N ASN A 717 -28.66 27.15 16.14
CA ASN A 717 -27.72 28.17 15.68
C ASN A 717 -26.99 27.71 14.42
N GLY A 718 -26.52 28.68 13.66
CA GLY A 718 -25.64 28.45 12.53
C GLY A 718 -24.73 29.65 12.34
N GLY A 719 -23.53 29.41 11.84
CA GLY A 719 -22.51 30.44 11.71
C GLY A 719 -21.43 30.08 10.71
N PHE A 720 -20.60 31.07 10.43
CA PHE A 720 -19.41 30.95 9.61
C PHE A 720 -18.32 31.86 10.15
N GLY A 721 -17.09 31.60 9.72
CA GLY A 721 -15.91 32.34 10.13
C GLY A 721 -14.72 32.01 9.25
N ASP A 722 -13.63 32.72 9.51
CA ASP A 722 -12.33 32.52 8.87
C ASP A 722 -11.24 32.44 9.93
N MET A 723 -10.12 31.87 9.52
CA MET A 723 -8.94 31.61 10.31
C MET A 723 -7.69 31.89 9.47
N ASP A 724 -6.80 32.69 10.03
CA ASP A 724 -5.46 32.99 9.52
C ASP A 724 -4.47 32.21 10.39
N VAL A 725 -3.59 31.46 9.74
CA VAL A 725 -2.64 30.55 10.40
C VAL A 725 -1.23 30.87 9.98
N ASN A 726 -0.36 31.08 10.97
CA ASN A 726 1.08 31.15 10.79
C ASN A 726 1.72 29.95 11.49
N SER A 727 2.65 29.26 10.83
CA SER A 727 3.29 28.09 11.43
C SER A 727 4.76 27.96 11.07
N THR A 728 5.48 27.27 11.94
CA THR A 728 6.89 26.95 11.80
C THR A 728 7.11 25.47 12.09
N ARG A 729 7.98 24.84 11.29
CA ARG A 729 8.40 23.44 11.46
C ARG A 729 9.92 23.35 11.44
N ASP A 730 10.48 22.89 12.53
CA ASP A 730 11.92 22.75 12.71
C ASP A 730 12.38 21.36 12.23
N ILE A 731 13.29 21.36 11.25
CA ILE A 731 13.81 20.17 10.58
C ILE A 731 15.29 20.05 10.93
N ASP A 732 15.64 19.03 11.71
CA ASP A 732 16.99 18.82 12.21
C ASP A 732 17.47 17.39 11.93
N LEU A 733 18.12 17.23 10.77
CA LEU A 733 18.65 15.99 10.23
C LEU A 733 20.18 16.03 10.24
N ASP A 734 20.79 16.01 11.43
CA ASP A 734 22.24 16.06 11.74
C ASP A 734 23.09 17.11 10.99
N ASN A 735 23.28 16.94 9.68
CA ASN A 735 23.99 17.89 8.79
C ASN A 735 23.04 18.83 8.02
N TYR A 736 21.73 18.70 8.20
CA TYR A 736 20.71 19.55 7.58
C TYR A 736 19.77 20.09 8.66
N SER A 737 19.90 21.38 8.99
CA SER A 737 19.11 22.05 10.02
C SER A 737 18.46 23.32 9.46
N LYS A 738 17.13 23.33 9.36
CA LYS A 738 16.32 24.39 8.74
C LYS A 738 14.97 24.54 9.45
N THR A 739 14.36 25.70 9.31
CA THR A 739 12.98 25.96 9.76
C THR A 739 12.12 26.28 8.54
N ALA A 740 11.08 25.49 8.31
CA ALA A 740 10.04 25.77 7.34
C ALA A 740 9.00 26.71 7.96
N VAL A 741 8.47 27.64 7.17
CA VAL A 741 7.49 28.65 7.59
C VAL A 741 6.33 28.68 6.61
N ALA A 742 5.10 28.69 7.11
CA ALA A 742 3.88 28.85 6.32
C ALA A 742 2.96 29.94 6.88
N ASP A 743 2.21 30.55 5.97
CA ASP A 743 1.14 31.53 6.22
C ASP A 743 -0.01 31.16 5.28
N TYR A 744 -1.18 30.84 5.85
CA TYR A 744 -2.32 30.36 5.08
C TYR A 744 -3.67 30.59 5.77
N ASP A 745 -4.71 30.61 4.95
CA ASP A 745 -6.09 30.87 5.36
C ASP A 745 -6.93 29.58 5.45
N GLY A 746 -8.04 29.67 6.17
CA GLY A 746 -9.07 28.64 6.23
C GLY A 746 -10.41 29.18 6.66
N SER A 747 -11.49 28.54 6.19
CA SER A 747 -12.87 28.91 6.52
C SER A 747 -13.58 27.85 7.35
N LEU A 748 -14.47 28.29 8.23
CA LEU A 748 -15.30 27.40 9.03
C LEU A 748 -16.79 27.72 8.84
N SER A 749 -17.62 26.68 8.90
CA SER A 749 -19.08 26.80 8.90
C SER A 749 -19.67 25.75 9.83
N TYR A 750 -20.72 26.10 10.56
CA TYR A 750 -21.31 25.19 11.53
C TYR A 750 -22.80 25.40 11.73
N GLY A 751 -23.43 24.37 12.29
CA GLY A 751 -24.78 24.42 12.78
C GLY A 751 -24.97 23.49 13.98
N ARG A 752 -25.79 23.93 14.94
CA ARG A 752 -26.18 23.11 16.10
C ARG A 752 -27.68 23.19 16.32
N ALA A 753 -28.29 22.04 16.53
CA ALA A 753 -29.65 21.90 17.03
C ALA A 753 -29.63 21.28 18.43
N LEU A 754 -30.45 21.78 19.34
CA LEU A 754 -30.49 21.36 20.72
C LEU A 754 -31.93 21.31 21.24
N ALA A 755 -32.24 20.25 21.98
CA ALA A 755 -33.49 20.09 22.73
C ALA A 755 -33.17 19.86 24.20
N ALA A 756 -33.86 20.58 25.08
CA ALA A 756 -33.72 20.47 26.52
C ALA A 756 -35.10 20.33 27.19
N TYR A 757 -35.15 19.63 28.31
CA TYR A 757 -36.38 19.42 29.07
C TYR A 757 -36.22 19.84 30.52
N HIS A 758 -37.12 20.69 31.02
CA HIS A 758 -37.12 21.15 32.40
C HIS A 758 -37.79 20.12 33.32
N LEU A 759 -37.02 19.48 34.19
CA LEU A 759 -37.54 18.60 35.23
C LEU A 759 -37.91 19.41 36.48
N SER A 760 -39.15 19.23 36.95
CA SER A 760 -39.60 19.81 38.22
C SER A 760 -38.99 19.01 39.38
N SER A 761 -38.26 19.69 40.28
CA SER A 761 -37.65 19.08 41.48
C SER A 761 -38.17 19.74 42.75
N SER A 762 -38.51 18.96 43.77
CA SER A 762 -38.85 19.46 45.10
C SER A 762 -37.59 19.95 45.81
N GLY A 763 -37.53 21.25 46.15
CA GLY A 763 -36.39 21.86 46.85
C GLY A 763 -35.61 22.92 46.08
N GLY A 764 -36.17 23.47 45.01
CA GLY A 764 -35.63 24.64 44.29
C GLY A 764 -34.45 24.33 43.36
N TRP A 765 -34.20 23.06 43.06
CA TRP A 765 -33.26 22.64 42.03
C TRP A 765 -33.89 22.73 40.65
N GLN A 766 -33.14 23.25 39.69
CA GLN A 766 -33.44 23.18 38.26
C GLN A 766 -32.58 22.08 37.65
N ILE A 767 -33.21 21.05 37.10
CA ILE A 767 -32.53 19.94 36.43
C ILE A 767 -32.97 19.94 34.97
N ARG A 768 -32.00 20.02 34.06
CA ARG A 768 -32.24 20.15 32.62
C ARG A 768 -31.40 19.15 31.82
N PRO A 769 -31.91 17.94 31.57
CA PRO A 769 -31.39 17.10 30.51
C PRO A 769 -31.48 17.81 29.16
N THR A 770 -30.43 17.65 28.37
CA THR A 770 -30.21 18.33 27.09
C THR A 770 -29.61 17.34 26.10
N ALA A 771 -30.13 17.31 24.89
CA ALA A 771 -29.57 16.58 23.76
C ALA A 771 -29.25 17.57 22.64
N SER A 772 -28.09 17.45 22.01
CA SER A 772 -27.69 18.30 20.89
C SER A 772 -27.04 17.51 19.77
N LEU A 773 -27.23 17.98 18.55
CA LEU A 773 -26.51 17.54 17.35
C LEU A 773 -25.78 18.75 16.77
N THR A 774 -24.48 18.61 16.55
CA THR A 774 -23.59 19.66 16.02
C THR A 774 -22.94 19.16 14.73
N TYR A 775 -22.99 19.97 13.69
CA TYR A 775 -22.24 19.76 12.45
C TYR A 775 -21.27 20.93 12.25
N ILE A 776 -20.00 20.63 12.01
CA ILE A 776 -18.96 21.62 11.72
C ILE A 776 -18.26 21.19 10.43
N ARG A 777 -17.99 22.14 9.54
CA ARG A 777 -17.15 21.95 8.37
C ARG A 777 -16.05 23.00 8.37
N ILE A 778 -14.81 22.56 8.25
CA ILE A 778 -13.62 23.39 8.13
C ILE A 778 -13.02 23.15 6.75
N LYS A 779 -12.57 24.22 6.09
CA LYS A 779 -11.77 24.17 4.88
C LYS A 779 -10.46 24.89 5.14
N GLN A 780 -9.36 24.28 4.73
CA GLN A 780 -8.04 24.88 4.72
C GLN A 780 -7.65 25.10 3.26
N ASP A 781 -7.15 26.28 2.94
CA ASP A 781 -6.68 26.58 1.59
C ASP A 781 -5.32 25.90 1.32
N ALA A 782 -4.98 25.73 0.04
CA ALA A 782 -3.66 25.20 -0.34
C ALA A 782 -2.58 26.25 -0.06
N PHE A 783 -1.41 25.81 0.39
CA PHE A 783 -0.29 26.70 0.66
C PHE A 783 1.06 26.01 0.42
N GLN A 784 2.13 26.79 0.44
CA GLN A 784 3.49 26.30 0.30
C GLN A 784 4.37 26.89 1.39
N GLU A 785 5.14 26.04 2.05
CA GLU A 785 6.14 26.46 3.02
C GLU A 785 7.36 27.11 2.35
N SER A 786 8.07 27.93 3.13
CA SER A 786 9.32 28.57 2.73
C SER A 786 10.38 28.45 3.82
N GLY A 787 11.64 28.68 3.49
CA GLY A 787 12.75 28.74 4.47
C GLY A 787 13.54 27.44 4.66
N ALA A 788 12.96 26.28 4.30
CA ALA A 788 13.58 24.97 4.41
C ALA A 788 13.90 24.29 3.07
N GLY A 789 14.06 25.05 1.98
CA GLY A 789 14.53 24.53 0.69
C GLY A 789 13.66 23.38 0.17
N PHE A 790 14.29 22.24 -0.10
CA PHE A 790 13.63 21.01 -0.60
C PHE A 790 12.78 20.30 0.47
N ALA A 791 12.99 20.62 1.74
CA ALA A 791 12.18 20.09 2.83
C ALA A 791 10.90 20.90 3.09
N ASN A 792 10.67 21.99 2.32
CA ASN A 792 9.39 22.70 2.31
C ASN A 792 8.31 21.80 1.75
N LEU A 793 7.10 21.88 2.31
CA LEU A 793 5.93 21.19 1.81
C LEU A 793 5.06 22.13 0.98
N THR A 794 4.55 21.60 -0.13
CA THR A 794 3.37 22.15 -0.82
C THR A 794 2.17 21.36 -0.36
N VAL A 795 1.27 21.98 0.41
CA VAL A 795 0.13 21.31 1.03
C VAL A 795 -1.13 21.62 0.23
N MET A 796 -1.85 20.57 -0.16
CA MET A 796 -3.08 20.69 -0.92
C MET A 796 -4.24 21.19 -0.04
N ALA A 797 -5.23 21.83 -0.67
CA ALA A 797 -6.43 22.30 0.03
C ALA A 797 -7.22 21.12 0.63
N GLN A 798 -7.75 21.30 1.83
CA GLN A 798 -8.41 20.25 2.60
C GLN A 798 -9.79 20.68 3.10
N SER A 799 -10.70 19.74 3.25
CA SER A 799 -12.05 19.99 3.78
C SER A 799 -12.45 18.88 4.75
N HIS A 800 -12.58 19.22 6.03
CA HIS A 800 -12.99 18.29 7.07
C HIS A 800 -14.41 18.59 7.59
N ALA A 801 -15.10 17.55 8.07
CA ALA A 801 -16.41 17.69 8.68
C ALA A 801 -16.56 16.84 9.95
N SER A 802 -17.09 17.44 11.02
CA SER A 802 -17.44 16.78 12.29
C SER A 802 -18.97 16.72 12.42
N LEU A 803 -19.48 15.58 12.91
CA LEU A 803 -20.86 15.36 13.28
C LEU A 803 -20.92 14.81 14.70
N ARG A 804 -21.23 15.68 15.66
CA ARG A 804 -21.17 15.36 17.08
C ARG A 804 -22.54 15.39 17.75
N ALA A 805 -22.95 14.28 18.37
CA ALA A 805 -24.08 14.27 19.29
C ALA A 805 -23.60 14.40 20.73
N ALA A 806 -24.35 15.11 21.57
CA ALA A 806 -24.06 15.22 23.00
C ALA A 806 -25.33 15.14 23.83
N GLY A 807 -25.24 14.42 24.95
CA GLY A 807 -26.25 14.35 26.00
C GLY A 807 -25.67 14.92 27.30
N LEU A 808 -26.29 15.98 27.84
CA LEU A 808 -25.84 16.63 29.07
C LEU A 808 -27.00 16.77 30.05
N VAL A 809 -26.70 16.77 31.35
CA VAL A 809 -27.63 17.16 32.40
C VAL A 809 -27.05 18.37 33.13
N HIS A 810 -27.79 19.47 33.09
CA HIS A 810 -27.43 20.70 33.78
C HIS A 810 -28.23 20.81 35.08
N PHE A 811 -27.55 21.11 36.18
CA PHE A 811 -28.11 21.27 37.51
C PHE A 811 -27.80 22.67 38.01
N SER A 812 -28.81 23.42 38.43
CA SER A 812 -28.60 24.74 39.03
C SER A 812 -29.57 24.99 40.17
N LYS A 813 -29.22 25.93 41.04
CA LYS A 813 -30.09 26.34 42.14
C LYS A 813 -29.88 27.81 42.44
N ALA A 814 -30.97 28.58 42.46
CA ALA A 814 -30.92 29.99 42.78
C ALA A 814 -30.95 30.23 44.30
N PHE A 815 -30.10 31.15 44.75
CA PHE A 815 -30.02 31.60 46.14
C PHE A 815 -30.27 33.11 46.19
N ASP A 816 -31.35 33.49 46.87
CA ASP A 816 -31.63 34.88 47.17
C ASP A 816 -30.69 35.42 48.25
N ARG A 817 -30.08 36.57 47.98
CA ARG A 817 -29.25 37.32 48.92
C ARG A 817 -29.86 38.68 49.21
N ALA A 818 -29.45 39.30 50.32
CA ALA A 818 -29.90 40.64 50.68
C ALA A 818 -29.63 41.65 49.55
N ASN A 819 -30.47 42.68 49.45
CA ASN A 819 -30.39 43.75 48.44
C ASN A 819 -30.68 43.30 46.99
N GLY A 820 -31.55 42.31 46.80
CA GLY A 820 -32.08 41.93 45.48
C GLY A 820 -31.13 41.12 44.60
N ARG A 821 -29.96 40.71 45.12
CA ARG A 821 -28.96 39.91 44.40
C ARG A 821 -29.33 38.44 44.38
N VAL A 822 -29.07 37.76 43.27
CA VAL A 822 -29.28 36.31 43.12
C VAL A 822 -27.96 35.65 42.76
N TRP A 823 -27.64 34.54 43.41
CA TRP A 823 -26.51 33.69 43.06
C TRP A 823 -27.08 32.37 42.54
N GLN A 824 -26.66 31.94 41.35
CA GLN A 824 -27.08 30.69 40.74
C GLN A 824 -25.84 29.87 40.37
N PRO A 825 -25.26 29.15 41.33
CA PRO A 825 -24.27 28.13 41.01
C PRO A 825 -24.92 27.02 40.18
N PHE A 826 -24.13 26.47 39.28
CA PHE A 826 -24.51 25.32 38.47
C PHE A 826 -23.37 24.32 38.34
N PHE A 827 -23.75 23.08 38.03
CA PHE A 827 -22.85 22.05 37.55
C PHE A 827 -23.50 21.29 36.41
N GLN A 828 -22.70 20.77 35.49
CA GLN A 828 -23.17 19.97 34.36
C GLN A 828 -22.27 18.77 34.16
N VAL A 829 -22.90 17.67 33.78
CA VAL A 829 -22.22 16.43 33.41
C VAL A 829 -22.86 15.88 32.15
N GLY A 830 -22.09 15.26 31.28
CA GLY A 830 -22.60 14.73 30.03
C GLY A 830 -21.62 13.83 29.30
N ILE A 831 -22.06 13.33 28.16
CA ILE A 831 -21.26 12.54 27.24
C ILE A 831 -21.52 13.06 25.83
N ALA A 832 -20.50 13.00 24.98
CA ALA A 832 -20.65 13.28 23.57
C ALA A 832 -19.97 12.21 22.73
N HIS A 833 -20.46 12.05 21.51
CA HIS A 833 -20.00 11.07 20.55
C HIS A 833 -19.82 11.73 19.17
N GLU A 834 -18.68 11.49 18.54
CA GLU A 834 -18.33 11.91 17.18
C GLU A 834 -18.63 10.78 16.20
N PHE A 835 -19.41 11.07 15.15
CA PHE A 835 -19.83 10.10 14.14
C PHE A 835 -18.99 10.14 12.86
N LYS A 836 -18.20 11.20 12.65
CA LYS A 836 -17.27 11.31 11.52
C LYS A 836 -15.83 11.19 12.03
N ASP A 837 -15.46 9.98 12.39
CA ASP A 837 -14.18 9.61 12.99
C ASP A 837 -13.20 8.96 11.99
N ASN A 838 -13.37 9.22 10.69
CA ASN A 838 -12.37 8.81 9.71
C ASN A 838 -11.05 9.57 9.95
N PRO A 839 -9.89 8.90 9.76
CA PRO A 839 -8.59 9.57 9.71
C PRO A 839 -8.60 10.72 8.72
N ARG A 840 -7.88 11.79 9.04
CA ARG A 840 -7.86 13.00 8.20
C ARG A 840 -6.75 12.90 7.18
N GLU A 841 -7.09 12.84 5.91
CA GLU A 841 -6.10 12.82 4.84
C GLU A 841 -5.47 14.21 4.65
N ILE A 842 -4.13 14.24 4.67
CA ILE A 842 -3.32 15.42 4.44
C ILE A 842 -2.38 15.12 3.27
N SER A 843 -2.71 15.66 2.10
CA SER A 843 -1.89 15.52 0.89
C SER A 843 -0.88 16.65 0.78
N ALA A 844 0.38 16.31 0.53
CA ALA A 844 1.45 17.29 0.29
C ALA A 844 2.49 16.75 -0.69
N ALA A 845 3.40 17.62 -1.15
CA ALA A 845 4.60 17.26 -1.89
C ALA A 845 5.82 17.98 -1.29
N LEU A 846 7.00 17.35 -1.29
CA LEU A 846 8.24 18.02 -0.89
C LEU A 846 8.72 18.99 -1.99
N GLY A 847 9.43 20.03 -1.61
CA GLY A 847 9.93 21.05 -2.53
C GLY A 847 10.85 20.45 -3.59
N GLY A 848 10.47 20.57 -4.87
CA GLY A 848 11.21 20.01 -6.00
C GLY A 848 10.69 18.66 -6.51
N ALA A 849 9.67 18.06 -5.87
CA ALA A 849 9.03 16.84 -6.36
C ALA A 849 7.81 17.15 -7.25
N ASP A 850 7.68 16.40 -8.34
CA ASP A 850 6.55 16.51 -9.28
C ASP A 850 5.28 15.79 -8.80
N PHE A 851 5.39 15.02 -7.71
CA PHE A 851 4.29 14.23 -7.16
C PHE A 851 4.18 14.36 -5.65
N GLY A 852 2.98 14.10 -5.14
CA GLY A 852 2.65 14.19 -3.74
C GLY A 852 2.48 12.84 -3.06
N PHE A 853 2.27 12.90 -1.76
CA PHE A 853 1.92 11.79 -0.88
C PHE A 853 0.85 12.23 0.10
N THR A 854 0.02 11.29 0.53
CA THR A 854 -1.03 11.53 1.53
C THR A 854 -0.68 10.83 2.82
N VAL A 855 -0.67 11.57 3.93
CA VAL A 855 -0.57 11.00 5.29
C VAL A 855 -1.89 11.12 6.01
N LEU A 856 -2.04 10.39 7.11
CA LEU A 856 -3.23 10.42 7.95
C LEU A 856 -2.98 11.29 9.18
N GLY A 857 -3.94 12.14 9.52
CA GLY A 857 -3.95 12.94 10.74
C GLY A 857 -4.78 12.28 11.85
N ALA A 858 -4.47 12.64 13.10
CA ALA A 858 -5.18 12.17 14.29
C ALA A 858 -6.70 12.26 14.17
N VAL A 859 -7.35 11.18 14.62
CA VAL A 859 -8.81 11.03 14.68
C VAL A 859 -9.35 11.76 15.90
N ALA A 860 -10.45 12.52 15.74
CA ALA A 860 -11.14 13.15 16.85
C ALA A 860 -11.55 12.11 17.91
N ALA A 861 -11.50 12.48 19.19
CA ALA A 861 -11.89 11.57 20.27
C ALA A 861 -13.35 11.10 20.10
N GLN A 862 -13.54 9.83 19.75
CA GLN A 862 -14.86 9.24 19.44
C GLN A 862 -15.89 9.49 20.53
N THR A 863 -15.52 9.35 21.80
CA THR A 863 -16.42 9.58 22.93
C THR A 863 -15.72 10.38 24.02
N THR A 864 -16.35 11.47 24.45
CA THR A 864 -15.81 12.34 25.50
C THR A 864 -16.81 12.54 26.64
N ALA A 865 -16.29 12.57 27.86
CA ALA A 865 -17.02 13.00 29.04
C ALA A 865 -16.99 14.52 29.15
N ILE A 866 -18.14 15.12 29.40
CA ILE A 866 -18.27 16.56 29.60
C ILE A 866 -18.52 16.83 31.07
N VAL A 867 -17.74 17.74 31.66
CA VAL A 867 -17.96 18.23 33.02
C VAL A 867 -17.91 19.75 32.99
N GLY A 868 -18.72 20.42 33.82
CA GLY A 868 -18.58 21.86 33.99
C GLY A 868 -19.23 22.35 35.26
N ALA A 869 -18.79 23.52 35.71
CA ALA A 869 -19.32 24.19 36.89
C ALA A 869 -19.17 25.70 36.74
N GLY A 870 -20.04 26.45 37.39
CA GLY A 870 -19.98 27.89 37.32
C GLY A 870 -20.98 28.56 38.24
N VAL A 871 -21.04 29.89 38.13
CA VAL A 871 -21.97 30.73 38.86
C VAL A 871 -22.43 31.89 37.99
N ASP A 872 -23.74 32.07 37.93
CA ASP A 872 -24.35 33.30 37.42
C ASP A 872 -24.79 34.16 38.61
N VAL A 873 -24.45 35.45 38.59
CA VAL A 873 -24.73 36.41 39.66
C VAL A 873 -25.51 37.58 39.11
N GLN A 874 -26.76 37.72 39.55
CA GLN A 874 -27.60 38.88 39.23
C GLN A 874 -27.32 40.03 40.19
N LEU A 875 -26.92 41.18 39.66
CA LEU A 875 -26.72 42.42 40.43
C LEU A 875 -27.77 43.46 39.99
N GLY A 876 -28.89 43.51 40.70
CA GLY A 876 -30.02 44.38 40.34
C GLY A 876 -30.94 43.75 39.30
N GLN A 877 -31.72 44.56 38.56
CA GLN A 877 -32.72 44.03 37.62
C GLN A 877 -32.16 43.76 36.22
N SER A 878 -31.07 44.43 35.83
CA SER A 878 -30.60 44.47 34.43
C SER A 878 -29.17 43.97 34.22
N PHE A 879 -28.44 43.61 35.27
CA PHE A 879 -27.02 43.26 35.15
C PHE A 879 -26.72 41.89 35.73
N TRP A 880 -26.03 41.06 34.96
CA TRP A 880 -25.58 39.74 35.37
C TRP A 880 -24.08 39.59 35.12
N LEU A 881 -23.41 38.94 36.06
CA LEU A 881 -22.04 38.45 35.92
C LEU A 881 -22.07 36.95 35.79
N ASN A 882 -21.16 36.39 35.00
CA ASN A 882 -20.97 34.94 34.93
C ASN A 882 -19.49 34.58 35.05
N LEU A 883 -19.24 33.42 35.64
CA LEU A 883 -17.96 32.73 35.63
C LEU A 883 -18.25 31.25 35.47
N ASN A 884 -17.61 30.61 34.50
CA ASN A 884 -17.79 29.18 34.26
C ASN A 884 -16.49 28.50 33.85
N TRP A 885 -16.39 27.24 34.26
CA TRP A 885 -15.37 26.30 33.84
C TRP A 885 -16.04 25.10 33.17
N ARG A 886 -15.46 24.63 32.07
CA ARG A 886 -15.89 23.45 31.33
C ARG A 886 -14.69 22.60 30.99
N SER A 887 -14.90 21.29 30.94
CA SER A 887 -13.95 20.36 30.39
C SER A 887 -14.63 19.29 29.54
N ASP A 888 -13.97 18.94 28.44
CA ASP A 888 -14.31 17.84 27.55
C ASP A 888 -13.12 16.86 27.56
N ILE A 889 -13.33 15.63 28.06
CA ILE A 889 -12.25 14.68 28.38
C ILE A 889 -12.50 13.36 27.63
N GLY A 890 -11.56 12.98 26.78
CA GLY A 890 -11.50 11.71 26.07
C GLY A 890 -10.31 10.86 26.52
N SER A 891 -10.05 9.76 25.81
CA SER A 891 -8.96 8.84 26.13
C SER A 891 -7.55 9.39 25.84
N HIS A 892 -7.43 10.32 24.89
CA HIS A 892 -6.16 10.95 24.45
C HIS A 892 -6.34 12.45 24.15
N TYR A 893 -7.36 13.04 24.76
CA TYR A 893 -7.80 14.40 24.48
C TYR A 893 -8.31 14.99 25.78
N ALA A 894 -7.85 16.17 26.14
CA ALA A 894 -8.45 16.97 27.19
C ALA A 894 -8.53 18.41 26.73
N ASP A 895 -9.71 18.99 26.88
CA ASP A 895 -9.99 20.39 26.61
C ASP A 895 -10.59 21.01 27.86
N HIS A 896 -10.06 22.17 28.24
CA HIS A 896 -10.42 22.89 29.45
C HIS A 896 -10.64 24.36 29.11
N SER A 897 -11.81 24.90 29.42
CA SER A 897 -12.09 26.33 29.26
C SER A 897 -12.54 26.98 30.55
N VAL A 898 -12.10 28.22 30.74
CA VAL A 898 -12.61 29.15 31.77
C VAL A 898 -13.09 30.40 31.06
N GLN A 899 -14.35 30.76 31.28
CA GLN A 899 -14.93 31.97 30.70
C GLN A 899 -15.64 32.81 31.73
N ALA A 900 -15.56 34.12 31.57
CA ALA A 900 -16.23 35.10 32.40
C ALA A 900 -16.83 36.21 31.55
N GLY A 901 -17.94 36.77 31.99
CA GLY A 901 -18.52 37.88 31.26
C GLY A 901 -19.71 38.53 31.92
N VAL A 902 -20.31 39.43 31.15
CA VAL A 902 -21.37 40.30 31.61
C VAL A 902 -22.55 40.27 30.66
N LEU A 903 -23.72 40.51 31.23
CA LEU A 903 -24.98 40.62 30.51
C LEU A 903 -25.73 41.86 31.01
N LEU A 904 -26.23 42.64 30.07
CA LEU A 904 -27.05 43.83 30.26
C LEU A 904 -28.42 43.63 29.60
N GLN A 905 -29.51 43.85 30.35
CA GLN A 905 -30.90 43.74 29.88
C GLN A 905 -31.59 45.10 29.91
N PHE A 906 -32.20 45.51 28.79
CA PHE A 906 -32.72 46.87 28.55
C PHE A 906 -34.23 46.97 28.47
#